data_AF-A0A1M7Y9Y3-F1
#
_entry.id   AF-A0A1M7Y9Y3-F1
#
_cell.length_a   1.000
_cell.length_b   1.000
_cell.length_c   1.000
_cell.angle_alpha   90.00
_cell.angle_beta   90.00
_cell.angle_gamma   90.00
#
_symmetry.space_group_name_H-M   'P 1'
#
loop_
_entity.id
_entity.type
_entity.pdbx_description
1 polymer ?
#
loop_
_entity_poly.entity_id
_entity_poly.type
_entity_poly.pdbx_seq_one_letter_code
_entity_poly.pdbx_strand_id
1 'polypeptide(L)'
;MKVRGRVKKSILSIVLVLSMLLLPFANLQANAETSETMPSAEGKTSTKAFSSEPGLRTVTGGAITPGNNKFSGNGFDVEFNITGQWEGAYNGSITIKNTGNTAIENWCISFKSSNRISNIWNASVVSYDDTIYTIKNVQWNQDIRPNESVSFGFTANGNTVDIPSAYSLLGTAGQVKDNRYSVNYIIDSDWGSGFTGRIEIINNTDKPIEDWYLEFDMENNISSIWNAKIKEHSANHYVVYNAGYNQNIAAKASVSFGFIVQSGSASKKAQNIILHSTDTTSDNRELTINTLPFVYYQDKDFYAVGSEKISSINGTLLYDMKKVKSFAYTIADENGNIIKKGDINAAKDWAIADFSLIFGINVLTVSVQDTDGTSISKSIKLACGNWDYSHGLEIDTGDTDGDGLINYLEAYYGTDKENADTDGDGLNDYVELAILNTNPLVTDTDGNGIPDSDEDRDLDKLSNKEELALGLDPAYYDSDYDTLSDYDEVGIYKTNPLQKDTDGDGASDSLELKNGTDPLTANSTFTATATYEADNQSVIPSVVVKNVRGSQLDSLTIEEVTDNPLINDKIPGYMGSAYDFNINGSFESAVISFQFDKNLLTDKTFVPAIYYYNEDQQTLEELENQTITGNAISAVTKHFSTYILLNKTAFEKVWKDDIKGPGTNAKHLRIGFVVDVSGSMSGTKLSTVKTVLNNFINILGDKDQASIIKFNSSASTVVPMTADKTALASGVNYLSANGLTAIYTGIGEALDEFSDAADVYDTIIVLTDGYDEPSVTYDNKYADLVKKAVQNKATIYTIGINTVDTALLTKIAEQTGGKYYLASVITDLEECFDFLKEETVDYTTDSNNDGISDYYTKLMCEGRLTSGSGIKLFAGQSYAAVQANSDYDGDSVPNGEEVYVVKGSDNKVYLKVNSSPVQEDTDYDGLWDSEDQEPLVWNVCDRDLAIFAALAYENGTNFVNKMYTAPDIVGADGEAGEQYYFYRGASIADQDEGISLKWKLVDYVNKWADIDTYFSASTFKNGNDIVIAYRGTNEKIGEWVNNIVGVGLLNYHSEEGHAREYALKIADRYPGCNIYITGHSLGGYLAQIGAAELLEKRSVSLEKVAYFNGIGLKYNKLLFWTKDKAMDYLKDYNNKGELISYYVKGDVVSALGVHSGQKIGFLASTDTLEHHSGNYGSGALTDFLSKSAIGWLCVFTGENLAQYYEYYHVKSVMEYFWVTHETDSFYYYLAQGKRSAN
;
A
#
# COMPACT_ATOMS: atom_id res chain seq x y z
N MET A 1 -55.93 13.89 -34.67
CA MET A 1 -54.74 13.55 -35.48
C MET A 1 -53.50 13.99 -34.73
N LYS A 2 -52.33 13.36 -34.83
CA LYS A 2 -52.00 11.92 -34.95
C LYS A 2 -50.48 11.82 -34.74
N VAL A 3 -50.05 11.13 -33.68
CA VAL A 3 -48.78 10.38 -33.53
C VAL A 3 -47.49 10.99 -34.13
N ARG A 4 -46.54 11.37 -33.26
CA ARG A 4 -45.24 10.67 -33.13
C ARG A 4 -44.50 11.09 -31.85
N GLY A 5 -44.10 10.09 -31.08
CA GLY A 5 -43.19 10.20 -29.94
C GLY A 5 -42.37 8.90 -29.84
N ARG A 6 -41.43 8.84 -28.89
CA ARG A 6 -40.35 7.83 -28.75
C ARG A 6 -39.24 7.98 -29.79
N VAL A 7 -38.18 8.69 -29.40
CA VAL A 7 -36.73 8.32 -29.36
C VAL A 7 -36.01 9.63 -28.94
N LYS A 8 -35.85 9.84 -27.63
CA LYS A 8 -35.10 10.96 -27.00
C LYS A 8 -34.75 10.66 -25.52
N LYS A 9 -34.60 9.38 -25.15
CA LYS A 9 -34.45 8.95 -23.73
C LYS A 9 -33.16 8.17 -23.40
N SER A 10 -32.30 7.89 -24.38
CA SER A 10 -31.04 7.16 -24.14
C SER A 10 -29.91 8.12 -23.75
N ILE A 11 -29.62 9.13 -24.58
CA ILE A 11 -28.58 10.17 -24.32
C ILE A 11 -28.84 10.90 -23.00
N LEU A 12 -30.11 11.24 -22.71
CA LEU A 12 -30.48 11.85 -21.45
C LEU A 12 -30.26 10.93 -20.22
N SER A 13 -29.92 9.65 -20.37
CA SER A 13 -29.67 8.73 -19.24
C SER A 13 -28.21 8.65 -18.80
N ILE A 14 -27.26 9.06 -19.65
CA ILE A 14 -25.86 9.25 -19.26
C ILE A 14 -25.75 10.63 -18.60
N VAL A 15 -26.25 11.67 -19.29
CA VAL A 15 -26.33 13.02 -18.74
C VAL A 15 -27.21 13.12 -17.49
N LEU A 16 -28.29 12.31 -17.32
CA LEU A 16 -29.00 12.28 -16.01
C LEU A 16 -28.20 11.63 -14.90
N VAL A 17 -27.31 10.68 -15.17
CA VAL A 17 -26.52 10.05 -14.10
C VAL A 17 -25.44 11.02 -13.63
N LEU A 18 -24.80 11.75 -14.55
CA LEU A 18 -23.94 12.89 -14.20
C LEU A 18 -24.73 14.02 -13.51
N SER A 19 -25.88 14.45 -14.05
CA SER A 19 -26.63 15.55 -13.45
C SER A 19 -27.32 15.16 -12.13
N MET A 20 -27.70 13.90 -11.90
CA MET A 20 -28.28 13.46 -10.62
C MET A 20 -27.28 13.43 -9.46
N LEU A 21 -25.97 13.45 -9.74
CA LEU A 21 -24.94 13.64 -8.73
C LEU A 21 -24.78 15.14 -8.36
N LEU A 22 -24.94 16.06 -9.34
CA LEU A 22 -24.79 17.51 -9.14
C LEU A 22 -26.08 18.26 -8.72
N LEU A 23 -27.27 17.71 -8.97
CA LEU A 23 -28.55 18.42 -8.79
C LEU A 23 -29.11 18.66 -7.35
N PRO A 24 -28.56 18.17 -6.20
CA PRO A 24 -29.21 18.41 -4.90
C PRO A 24 -29.28 19.88 -4.44
N PHE A 25 -28.32 20.72 -4.85
CA PHE A 25 -28.10 22.01 -4.19
C PHE A 25 -28.99 23.17 -4.66
N ALA A 26 -29.64 23.08 -5.82
CA ALA A 26 -30.45 24.17 -6.36
C ALA A 26 -31.87 24.31 -5.76
N ASN A 27 -32.33 23.41 -4.87
CA ASN A 27 -33.75 23.37 -4.45
C ASN A 27 -34.01 23.10 -2.95
N LEU A 28 -33.04 23.34 -2.06
CA LEU A 28 -33.20 23.20 -0.61
C LEU A 28 -33.67 24.48 0.10
N GLN A 29 -34.71 25.14 -0.44
CA GLN A 29 -35.36 26.28 0.24
C GLN A 29 -36.89 26.37 0.06
N ALA A 30 -37.60 25.23 0.08
CA ALA A 30 -39.06 25.24 0.18
C ALA A 30 -39.66 24.04 0.96
N ASN A 31 -40.44 24.36 1.99
CA ASN A 31 -41.51 23.57 2.62
C ASN A 31 -41.16 22.24 3.31
N ALA A 32 -41.02 22.32 4.63
CA ALA A 32 -41.45 21.25 5.53
C ALA A 32 -42.94 21.43 5.88
N GLU A 33 -43.76 20.37 5.81
CA GLU A 33 -44.87 20.10 6.76
C GLU A 33 -45.59 18.73 6.54
N THR A 34 -45.44 17.83 7.53
CA THR A 34 -46.45 16.89 8.09
C THR A 34 -47.03 15.64 7.37
N SER A 35 -46.86 14.51 8.08
CA SER A 35 -47.83 13.45 8.49
C SER A 35 -48.15 12.20 7.65
N GLU A 36 -47.69 11.06 8.20
CA GLU A 36 -48.40 9.76 8.47
C GLU A 36 -49.19 9.02 7.36
N THR A 37 -48.73 7.80 6.98
CA THR A 37 -49.29 6.47 7.41
C THR A 37 -48.85 5.29 6.51
N MET A 38 -48.59 4.13 7.12
CA MET A 38 -48.56 2.77 6.52
C MET A 38 -49.96 2.10 6.64
N PRO A 39 -50.30 0.93 6.03
CA PRO A 39 -49.50 -0.15 5.42
C PRO A 39 -49.96 -0.51 3.96
N SER A 40 -49.75 -1.66 3.31
CA SER A 40 -49.27 -3.02 3.69
C SER A 40 -48.61 -3.78 2.51
N ALA A 41 -48.10 -5.00 2.79
CA ALA A 41 -47.46 -5.90 1.81
C ALA A 41 -48.45 -6.85 1.08
N GLU A 42 -48.09 -7.33 -0.12
CA GLU A 42 -48.21 -8.76 -0.49
C GLU A 42 -47.33 -9.16 -1.69
N GLY A 43 -46.87 -10.42 -1.68
CA GLY A 43 -45.71 -10.92 -2.41
C GLY A 43 -45.77 -11.03 -3.95
N LYS A 44 -44.57 -10.98 -4.54
CA LYS A 44 -44.28 -11.41 -5.92
C LYS A 44 -43.53 -12.74 -5.89
N THR A 45 -44.13 -13.80 -6.44
CA THR A 45 -43.46 -15.08 -6.67
C THR A 45 -42.73 -15.08 -8.01
N SER A 46 -41.41 -15.27 -7.98
CA SER A 46 -40.56 -15.28 -9.18
C SER A 46 -40.49 -16.66 -9.84
N THR A 47 -40.85 -16.76 -11.12
CA THR A 47 -40.63 -17.96 -11.94
C THR A 47 -39.27 -17.90 -12.64
N LYS A 48 -38.21 -18.38 -11.98
CA LYS A 48 -36.91 -18.65 -12.62
C LYS A 48 -36.96 -19.99 -13.36
N ALA A 49 -36.63 -19.98 -14.65
CA ALA A 49 -36.32 -21.20 -15.41
C ALA A 49 -34.81 -21.39 -15.44
N PHE A 50 -34.33 -22.59 -15.09
CA PHE A 50 -32.93 -22.99 -15.23
C PHE A 50 -32.85 -24.44 -15.70
N SER A 51 -32.01 -24.68 -16.71
CA SER A 51 -31.66 -25.99 -17.24
C SER A 51 -30.27 -26.40 -16.74
N SER A 52 -30.18 -27.52 -16.03
CA SER A 52 -28.90 -28.19 -15.75
C SER A 52 -28.68 -29.35 -16.74
N GLU A 53 -27.43 -29.56 -17.16
CA GLU A 53 -27.09 -30.68 -18.04
C GLU A 53 -27.18 -32.05 -17.32
N PRO A 54 -27.59 -33.14 -18.02
CA PRO A 54 -27.59 -34.47 -17.43
C PRO A 54 -26.18 -35.05 -17.24
N GLY A 55 -25.83 -35.46 -16.02
CA GLY A 55 -24.65 -36.29 -15.71
C GLY A 55 -24.95 -37.79 -15.68
N LEU A 56 -23.90 -38.62 -15.66
CA LEU A 56 -23.98 -40.09 -15.66
C LEU A 56 -22.92 -40.70 -14.74
N ARG A 57 -23.30 -41.70 -13.92
CA ARG A 57 -22.39 -42.48 -13.08
C ARG A 57 -22.50 -43.98 -13.41
N THR A 58 -21.38 -44.61 -13.74
CA THR A 58 -21.31 -46.04 -14.07
C THR A 58 -20.67 -46.82 -12.92
N VAL A 59 -21.20 -48.01 -12.60
CA VAL A 59 -20.71 -48.88 -11.51
C VAL A 59 -20.33 -50.27 -12.02
N THR A 60 -19.13 -50.75 -11.64
CA THR A 60 -18.56 -52.06 -11.96
C THR A 60 -18.31 -52.92 -10.72
N GLY A 61 -18.94 -54.09 -10.65
CA GLY A 61 -18.58 -55.19 -9.75
C GLY A 61 -19.13 -55.10 -8.32
N GLY A 62 -19.74 -56.20 -7.86
CA GLY A 62 -20.32 -56.33 -6.52
C GLY A 62 -21.83 -56.11 -6.49
N ALA A 63 -22.54 -56.80 -5.59
CA ALA A 63 -23.98 -56.67 -5.43
C ALA A 63 -24.32 -55.26 -4.90
N ILE A 64 -24.95 -54.44 -5.73
CA ILE A 64 -25.38 -53.10 -5.33
C ILE A 64 -26.58 -53.23 -4.38
N THR A 65 -26.37 -52.87 -3.11
CA THR A 65 -27.45 -52.77 -2.12
C THR A 65 -28.49 -51.76 -2.59
N PRO A 66 -29.81 -52.02 -2.47
CA PRO A 66 -30.84 -51.03 -2.79
C PRO A 66 -30.61 -49.73 -2.01
N GLY A 67 -30.42 -48.63 -2.72
CA GLY A 67 -30.13 -47.31 -2.16
C GLY A 67 -30.67 -46.23 -3.07
N ASN A 68 -31.46 -45.33 -2.50
CA ASN A 68 -32.29 -44.38 -3.24
C ASN A 68 -31.43 -43.30 -3.92
N ASN A 69 -31.21 -43.42 -5.23
CA ASN A 69 -30.60 -42.35 -6.01
C ASN A 69 -31.68 -41.31 -6.33
N LYS A 70 -31.71 -40.21 -5.58
CA LYS A 70 -32.67 -39.12 -5.75
C LYS A 70 -32.06 -37.94 -6.49
N PHE A 71 -32.82 -37.39 -7.42
CA PHE A 71 -32.56 -36.13 -8.09
C PHE A 71 -33.77 -35.21 -7.85
N SER A 72 -33.55 -33.99 -7.40
CA SER A 72 -34.60 -32.98 -7.26
C SER A 72 -34.48 -31.95 -8.37
N GLY A 73 -35.48 -31.89 -9.23
CA GLY A 73 -35.67 -30.87 -10.26
C GLY A 73 -36.65 -29.78 -9.81
N ASN A 74 -36.85 -28.77 -10.66
CA ASN A 74 -37.81 -27.71 -10.37
C ASN A 74 -39.25 -28.23 -10.46
N GLY A 75 -39.91 -28.42 -9.31
CA GLY A 75 -41.29 -28.91 -9.22
C GLY A 75 -41.46 -30.44 -9.37
N PHE A 76 -40.37 -31.21 -9.45
CA PHE A 76 -40.44 -32.68 -9.43
C PHE A 76 -39.21 -33.32 -8.77
N ASP A 77 -39.40 -34.45 -8.11
CA ASP A 77 -38.32 -35.35 -7.70
C ASP A 77 -38.29 -36.60 -8.62
N VAL A 78 -37.10 -37.15 -8.84
CA VAL A 78 -36.89 -38.43 -9.52
C VAL A 78 -36.14 -39.37 -8.60
N GLU A 79 -36.60 -40.61 -8.46
CA GLU A 79 -35.94 -41.66 -7.70
C GLU A 79 -35.63 -42.85 -8.60
N PHE A 80 -34.34 -43.19 -8.72
CA PHE A 80 -33.84 -44.32 -9.51
C PHE A 80 -33.45 -45.50 -8.61
N ASN A 81 -34.02 -46.66 -8.90
CA ASN A 81 -33.80 -47.90 -8.16
C ASN A 81 -33.43 -49.05 -9.09
N ILE A 82 -32.52 -49.92 -8.64
CA ILE A 82 -32.22 -51.21 -9.28
C ILE A 82 -33.10 -52.28 -8.65
N THR A 83 -33.87 -52.98 -9.48
CA THR A 83 -34.84 -54.00 -9.05
C THR A 83 -34.38 -55.44 -9.31
N GLY A 84 -33.29 -55.60 -10.07
CA GLY A 84 -32.57 -56.87 -10.26
C GLY A 84 -31.40 -56.72 -11.22
N GLN A 85 -30.39 -57.57 -11.12
CA GLN A 85 -29.19 -57.56 -11.97
C GLN A 85 -28.71 -59.00 -12.21
N TRP A 86 -28.23 -59.29 -13.42
CA TRP A 86 -27.59 -60.54 -13.79
C TRP A 86 -26.45 -60.28 -14.79
N GLU A 87 -25.76 -61.33 -15.22
CA GLU A 87 -24.66 -61.21 -16.18
C GLU A 87 -25.18 -60.67 -17.53
N GLY A 88 -24.69 -59.49 -17.93
CA GLY A 88 -25.03 -58.83 -19.20
C GLY A 88 -26.29 -57.94 -19.21
N ALA A 89 -27.08 -57.85 -18.14
CA ALA A 89 -28.20 -56.90 -18.05
C ALA A 89 -28.70 -56.61 -16.62
N TYR A 90 -29.47 -55.53 -16.47
CA TYR A 90 -30.16 -55.17 -15.23
C TYR A 90 -31.58 -54.63 -15.47
N ASN A 91 -32.42 -54.72 -14.44
CA ASN A 91 -33.72 -54.06 -14.37
C ASN A 91 -33.62 -52.79 -13.51
N GLY A 92 -33.92 -51.64 -14.11
CA GLY A 92 -34.08 -50.36 -13.42
C GLY A 92 -35.54 -49.96 -13.29
N SER A 93 -35.86 -49.14 -12.29
CA SER A 93 -37.14 -48.43 -12.19
C SER A 93 -36.92 -46.98 -11.82
N ILE A 94 -37.66 -46.09 -12.49
CA ILE A 94 -37.67 -44.65 -12.26
C ILE A 94 -39.05 -44.26 -11.72
N THR A 95 -39.07 -43.58 -10.59
CA THR A 95 -40.26 -42.94 -10.02
C THR A 95 -40.13 -41.43 -10.16
N ILE A 96 -41.12 -40.79 -10.79
CA ILE A 96 -41.24 -39.33 -10.88
C ILE A 96 -42.33 -38.89 -9.92
N LYS A 97 -42.00 -37.99 -8.99
CA LYS A 97 -42.94 -37.36 -8.05
C LYS A 97 -43.11 -35.90 -8.41
N ASN A 98 -44.35 -35.42 -8.48
CA ASN A 98 -44.61 -33.99 -8.58
C ASN A 98 -44.49 -33.32 -7.21
N THR A 99 -43.60 -32.34 -7.08
CA THR A 99 -43.40 -31.54 -5.85
C THR A 99 -43.92 -30.12 -5.98
N GLY A 100 -44.42 -29.72 -7.16
CA GLY A 100 -45.06 -28.44 -7.41
C GLY A 100 -46.55 -28.40 -7.06
N ASN A 101 -47.14 -27.21 -7.20
CA ASN A 101 -48.55 -26.93 -6.88
C ASN A 101 -49.52 -27.11 -8.08
N THR A 102 -49.00 -27.39 -9.27
CA THR A 102 -49.76 -27.66 -10.51
C THR A 102 -49.51 -29.09 -10.98
N ALA A 103 -50.45 -29.70 -11.72
CA ALA A 103 -50.21 -31.01 -12.32
C ALA A 103 -49.09 -30.93 -13.37
N ILE A 104 -48.31 -32.01 -13.48
CA ILE A 104 -47.40 -32.26 -14.60
C ILE A 104 -48.22 -33.04 -15.63
N GLU A 105 -48.69 -32.35 -16.66
CA GLU A 105 -49.49 -32.94 -17.74
C GLU A 105 -48.57 -33.59 -18.80
N ASN A 106 -48.98 -34.73 -19.35
CA ASN A 106 -48.30 -35.45 -20.45
C ASN A 106 -46.77 -35.66 -20.28
N TRP A 107 -46.33 -36.18 -19.13
CA TRP A 107 -44.90 -36.22 -18.80
C TRP A 107 -44.06 -36.98 -19.86
N CYS A 108 -42.94 -36.36 -20.22
CA CYS A 108 -41.83 -36.99 -20.92
C CYS A 108 -40.54 -36.59 -20.20
N ILE A 109 -39.55 -37.47 -20.15
CA ILE A 109 -38.33 -37.31 -19.36
C ILE A 109 -37.12 -37.77 -20.16
N SER A 110 -36.03 -37.01 -20.08
CA SER A 110 -34.75 -37.36 -20.70
C SER A 110 -33.65 -37.53 -19.67
N PHE A 111 -32.77 -38.50 -19.94
CA PHE A 111 -31.61 -38.84 -19.10
C PHE A 111 -30.54 -39.58 -19.91
N LYS A 112 -29.29 -39.58 -19.43
CA LYS A 112 -28.20 -40.35 -20.05
C LYS A 112 -28.17 -41.80 -19.56
N SER A 113 -27.94 -42.75 -20.46
CA SER A 113 -27.56 -44.15 -20.21
C SER A 113 -26.79 -44.66 -21.42
N SER A 114 -25.56 -45.14 -21.21
CA SER A 114 -24.75 -45.77 -22.26
C SER A 114 -25.24 -47.19 -22.59
N ASN A 115 -25.77 -47.89 -21.57
CA ASN A 115 -26.41 -49.18 -21.70
C ASN A 115 -27.72 -49.09 -22.50
N ARG A 116 -27.93 -50.05 -23.41
CA ARG A 116 -29.11 -50.07 -24.29
C ARG A 116 -30.32 -50.67 -23.58
N ILE A 117 -31.39 -49.89 -23.41
CA ILE A 117 -32.70 -50.37 -22.98
C ILE A 117 -33.25 -51.35 -24.02
N SER A 118 -33.48 -52.60 -23.60
CA SER A 118 -33.99 -53.69 -24.43
C SER A 118 -35.46 -53.99 -24.20
N ASN A 119 -36.02 -53.57 -23.06
CA ASN A 119 -37.45 -53.65 -22.76
C ASN A 119 -37.87 -52.53 -21.80
N ILE A 120 -39.12 -52.07 -21.88
CA ILE A 120 -39.67 -50.99 -21.03
C ILE A 120 -41.16 -51.22 -20.76
N TRP A 121 -41.65 -50.87 -19.57
CA TRP A 121 -43.06 -50.97 -19.19
C TRP A 121 -43.53 -49.75 -18.38
N ASN A 122 -44.82 -49.44 -18.49
CA ASN A 122 -45.47 -48.21 -18.01
C ASN A 122 -44.91 -46.90 -18.63
N ALA A 123 -44.13 -47.02 -19.70
CA ALA A 123 -43.56 -45.92 -20.47
C ALA A 123 -43.17 -46.41 -21.87
N SER A 124 -42.75 -45.49 -22.75
CA SER A 124 -42.26 -45.78 -24.11
C SER A 124 -40.98 -45.00 -24.41
N VAL A 125 -40.06 -45.58 -25.17
CA VAL A 125 -38.87 -44.87 -25.68
C VAL A 125 -39.27 -44.05 -26.90
N VAL A 126 -39.10 -42.73 -26.84
CA VAL A 126 -39.36 -41.79 -27.95
C VAL A 126 -38.14 -41.69 -28.86
N SER A 127 -36.96 -41.54 -28.27
CA SER A 127 -35.69 -41.44 -29.00
C SER A 127 -34.52 -41.97 -28.17
N TYR A 128 -33.46 -42.34 -28.87
CA TYR A 128 -32.15 -42.62 -28.30
C TYR A 128 -31.07 -42.08 -29.23
N ASP A 129 -30.22 -41.18 -28.74
CA ASP A 129 -29.10 -40.61 -29.51
C ASP A 129 -27.80 -40.67 -28.69
N ASP A 130 -26.82 -41.41 -29.23
CA ASP A 130 -25.50 -41.81 -28.71
C ASP A 130 -25.42 -42.32 -27.25
N THR A 131 -25.90 -41.53 -26.26
CA THR A 131 -26.07 -41.90 -24.84
C THR A 131 -27.34 -41.34 -24.17
N ILE A 132 -28.18 -40.57 -24.87
CA ILE A 132 -29.35 -39.88 -24.29
C ILE A 132 -30.63 -40.62 -24.65
N TYR A 133 -31.40 -41.01 -23.63
CA TYR A 133 -32.77 -41.49 -23.78
C TYR A 133 -33.78 -40.36 -23.63
N THR A 134 -34.86 -40.43 -24.41
CA THR A 134 -36.10 -39.69 -24.17
C THR A 134 -37.23 -40.70 -23.98
N ILE A 135 -37.84 -40.69 -22.80
CA ILE A 135 -38.88 -41.63 -22.38
C ILE A 135 -40.19 -40.87 -22.16
N LYS A 136 -41.30 -41.33 -22.73
CA LYS A 136 -42.63 -40.74 -22.54
C LYS A 136 -43.54 -41.69 -21.79
N ASN A 137 -44.55 -41.13 -21.12
CA ASN A 137 -45.67 -41.83 -20.54
C ASN A 137 -46.38 -42.81 -21.50
N VAL A 138 -47.35 -43.54 -20.95
CA VAL A 138 -48.40 -44.22 -21.70
C VAL A 138 -49.76 -43.64 -21.33
N GLN A 139 -50.73 -43.69 -22.25
CA GLN A 139 -51.99 -42.92 -22.22
C GLN A 139 -52.81 -42.91 -20.91
N TRP A 140 -52.61 -43.84 -19.99
CA TRP A 140 -53.33 -43.90 -18.71
C TRP A 140 -52.55 -43.31 -17.51
N ASN A 141 -51.25 -43.06 -17.66
CA ASN A 141 -50.38 -42.49 -16.61
C ASN A 141 -49.74 -41.16 -17.01
N GLN A 142 -50.31 -40.48 -18.00
CA GLN A 142 -49.75 -39.27 -18.61
C GLN A 142 -49.61 -38.07 -17.66
N ASP A 143 -50.47 -37.96 -16.64
CA ASP A 143 -50.53 -36.78 -15.79
C ASP A 143 -50.20 -37.11 -14.32
N ILE A 144 -49.39 -36.26 -13.67
CA ILE A 144 -48.97 -36.42 -12.27
C ILE A 144 -49.47 -35.21 -11.48
N ARG A 145 -50.46 -35.37 -10.60
CA ARG A 145 -51.00 -34.27 -9.79
C ARG A 145 -50.02 -33.83 -8.69
N PRO A 146 -50.18 -32.63 -8.10
CA PRO A 146 -49.40 -32.19 -6.95
C PRO A 146 -49.29 -33.27 -5.85
N ASN A 147 -48.05 -33.58 -5.45
CA ASN A 147 -47.70 -34.64 -4.49
C ASN A 147 -47.97 -36.10 -4.91
N GLU A 148 -48.56 -36.37 -6.09
CA GLU A 148 -48.66 -37.73 -6.64
C GLU A 148 -47.34 -38.19 -7.30
N SER A 149 -47.27 -39.46 -7.69
CA SER A 149 -46.07 -40.04 -8.33
C SER A 149 -46.43 -41.12 -9.34
N VAL A 150 -45.61 -41.25 -10.38
CA VAL A 150 -45.70 -42.30 -11.40
C VAL A 150 -44.39 -43.08 -11.45
N SER A 151 -44.45 -44.38 -11.73
CA SER A 151 -43.26 -45.23 -11.85
C SER A 151 -43.27 -46.06 -13.13
N PHE A 152 -42.15 -46.07 -13.83
CA PHE A 152 -41.89 -46.96 -14.96
C PHE A 152 -40.63 -47.79 -14.72
N GLY A 153 -40.53 -48.93 -15.42
CA GLY A 153 -39.39 -49.83 -15.30
C GLY A 153 -38.89 -50.30 -16.65
N PHE A 154 -37.63 -50.71 -16.69
CA PHE A 154 -36.96 -51.11 -17.93
C PHE A 154 -35.88 -52.16 -17.67
N THR A 155 -35.54 -52.92 -18.71
CA THR A 155 -34.36 -53.79 -18.77
C THR A 155 -33.32 -53.14 -19.66
N ALA A 156 -32.08 -53.00 -19.18
CA ALA A 156 -30.97 -52.47 -19.96
C ALA A 156 -29.83 -53.49 -20.06
N ASN A 157 -29.28 -53.62 -21.27
CA ASN A 157 -28.20 -54.55 -21.60
C ASN A 157 -26.85 -53.87 -21.32
N GLY A 158 -26.04 -54.49 -20.48
CA GLY A 158 -24.78 -53.93 -19.98
C GLY A 158 -24.12 -54.81 -18.92
N ASN A 159 -22.78 -54.83 -18.90
CA ASN A 159 -22.00 -55.45 -17.83
C ASN A 159 -21.80 -54.51 -16.62
N THR A 160 -22.19 -53.24 -16.78
CA THR A 160 -22.14 -52.18 -15.77
C THR A 160 -23.55 -51.67 -15.51
N VAL A 161 -23.77 -51.07 -14.35
CA VAL A 161 -25.02 -50.35 -14.07
C VAL A 161 -24.79 -48.86 -14.31
N ASP A 162 -25.61 -48.28 -15.17
CA ASP A 162 -25.66 -46.84 -15.40
C ASP A 162 -26.75 -46.22 -14.51
N ILE A 163 -26.32 -45.28 -13.68
CA ILE A 163 -27.16 -44.48 -12.78
C ILE A 163 -27.12 -43.04 -13.33
N PRO A 164 -28.21 -42.54 -13.94
CA PRO A 164 -28.27 -41.16 -14.39
C PRO A 164 -28.24 -40.21 -13.17
N SER A 165 -27.41 -39.17 -13.21
CA SER A 165 -27.27 -38.23 -12.08
C SER A 165 -28.05 -36.94 -12.25
N ALA A 166 -28.71 -36.73 -13.40
CA ALA A 166 -29.69 -35.67 -13.61
C ALA A 166 -30.71 -36.04 -14.69
N TYR A 167 -31.88 -35.41 -14.61
CA TYR A 167 -33.05 -35.69 -15.43
C TYR A 167 -33.68 -34.39 -15.92
N SER A 168 -34.12 -34.35 -17.18
CA SER A 168 -34.84 -33.22 -17.77
C SER A 168 -36.28 -33.61 -18.05
N LEU A 169 -37.24 -32.94 -17.42
CA LEU A 169 -38.66 -33.10 -17.77
C LEU A 169 -38.93 -32.31 -19.07
N LEU A 170 -39.29 -33.03 -20.12
CA LEU A 170 -39.57 -32.48 -21.45
C LEU A 170 -41.09 -32.42 -21.64
N GLY A 171 -41.63 -31.22 -21.80
CA GLY A 171 -43.07 -31.01 -21.93
C GLY A 171 -43.46 -29.61 -21.51
N THR A 172 -43.56 -28.71 -22.47
CA THR A 172 -44.19 -27.41 -22.29
C THR A 172 -45.40 -27.33 -23.21
N ALA A 173 -46.53 -26.87 -22.69
CA ALA A 173 -47.72 -26.72 -23.51
C ALA A 173 -47.58 -25.47 -24.39
N GLY A 174 -47.40 -25.68 -25.69
CA GLY A 174 -47.18 -24.62 -26.67
C GLY A 174 -48.40 -24.36 -27.54
N GLN A 175 -48.46 -23.18 -28.15
CA GLN A 175 -49.44 -22.88 -29.20
C GLN A 175 -49.25 -23.85 -30.37
N VAL A 176 -50.34 -24.53 -30.73
CA VAL A 176 -50.42 -25.28 -31.99
C VAL A 176 -50.44 -24.28 -33.12
N LYS A 177 -49.53 -24.39 -34.08
CA LYS A 177 -49.52 -23.53 -35.27
C LYS A 177 -50.86 -23.62 -36.02
N ASP A 178 -51.42 -22.47 -36.38
CA ASP A 178 -52.79 -22.31 -36.94
C ASP A 178 -53.10 -23.18 -38.16
N ASN A 179 -52.08 -23.67 -38.89
CA ASN A 179 -52.27 -24.58 -40.02
C ASN A 179 -52.47 -26.07 -39.63
N ARG A 180 -52.24 -26.45 -38.36
CA ARG A 180 -52.37 -27.83 -37.88
C ARG A 180 -53.78 -28.18 -37.36
N TYR A 181 -54.64 -27.20 -37.14
CA TYR A 181 -56.01 -27.41 -36.67
C TYR A 181 -56.99 -26.47 -37.37
N SER A 182 -58.28 -26.77 -37.28
CA SER A 182 -59.38 -25.87 -37.68
C SER A 182 -60.37 -25.78 -36.53
N VAL A 183 -61.01 -24.62 -36.35
CA VAL A 183 -62.06 -24.46 -35.33
C VAL A 183 -63.38 -23.99 -35.96
N ASN A 184 -64.45 -24.71 -35.66
CA ASN A 184 -65.82 -24.34 -36.02
C ASN A 184 -66.55 -23.78 -34.78
N TYR A 185 -66.99 -22.53 -34.85
CA TYR A 185 -67.91 -21.94 -33.86
C TYR A 185 -69.35 -22.03 -34.37
N ILE A 186 -70.18 -22.81 -33.69
CA ILE A 186 -71.54 -23.17 -34.12
C ILE A 186 -72.55 -22.69 -33.08
N ILE A 187 -73.64 -22.05 -33.52
CA ILE A 187 -74.79 -21.72 -32.68
C ILE A 187 -75.81 -22.86 -32.83
N ASP A 188 -76.16 -23.50 -31.71
CA ASP A 188 -77.11 -24.62 -31.68
C ASP A 188 -78.56 -24.13 -31.51
N SER A 189 -78.76 -23.05 -30.74
CA SER A 189 -80.06 -22.42 -30.53
C SER A 189 -79.87 -20.99 -30.04
N ASP A 190 -80.66 -20.04 -30.53
CA ASP A 190 -80.66 -18.62 -30.15
C ASP A 190 -82.09 -18.17 -29.87
N TRP A 191 -82.32 -17.57 -28.70
CA TRP A 191 -83.61 -17.02 -28.27
C TRP A 191 -83.59 -15.50 -28.08
N GLY A 192 -82.60 -14.82 -28.67
CA GLY A 192 -82.51 -13.37 -28.80
C GLY A 192 -81.95 -12.63 -27.58
N SER A 193 -82.22 -13.13 -26.37
CA SER A 193 -81.58 -12.65 -25.14
C SER A 193 -80.43 -13.53 -24.64
N GLY A 194 -80.26 -14.71 -25.24
CA GLY A 194 -79.23 -15.69 -24.90
C GLY A 194 -79.23 -16.83 -25.92
N PHE A 195 -78.23 -17.71 -25.84
CA PHE A 195 -78.04 -18.78 -26.81
C PHE A 195 -77.25 -19.96 -26.24
N THR A 196 -77.36 -21.10 -26.92
CA THR A 196 -76.48 -22.27 -26.76
C THR A 196 -75.54 -22.33 -27.95
N GLY A 197 -74.24 -22.45 -27.70
CA GLY A 197 -73.22 -22.60 -28.73
C GLY A 197 -72.28 -23.77 -28.46
N ARG A 198 -71.56 -24.20 -29.49
CA ARG A 198 -70.50 -25.20 -29.39
C ARG A 198 -69.28 -24.82 -30.22
N ILE A 199 -68.11 -25.17 -29.70
CA ILE A 199 -66.84 -25.06 -30.40
C ILE A 199 -66.37 -26.47 -30.73
N GLU A 200 -66.08 -26.72 -32.01
CA GLU A 200 -65.47 -27.96 -32.49
C GLU A 200 -64.03 -27.68 -32.97
N ILE A 201 -63.08 -28.42 -32.43
CA ILE A 201 -61.65 -28.37 -32.79
C ILE A 201 -61.34 -29.60 -33.64
N ILE A 202 -60.83 -29.40 -34.85
CA ILE A 202 -60.48 -30.44 -35.82
C ILE A 202 -58.96 -30.51 -35.92
N ASN A 203 -58.38 -31.70 -35.74
CA ASN A 203 -56.96 -31.94 -35.97
C ASN A 203 -56.72 -32.21 -37.47
N ASN A 204 -56.07 -31.27 -38.17
CA ASN A 204 -55.80 -31.40 -39.60
C ASN A 204 -54.59 -32.30 -39.91
N THR A 205 -53.84 -32.76 -38.91
CA THR A 205 -52.57 -33.48 -39.08
C THR A 205 -52.68 -35.00 -38.99
N ASP A 206 -51.61 -35.68 -39.40
CA ASP A 206 -51.48 -37.15 -39.34
C ASP A 206 -50.95 -37.65 -37.98
N LYS A 207 -50.74 -36.73 -37.02
CA LYS A 207 -50.36 -37.00 -35.62
C LYS A 207 -51.52 -36.62 -34.68
N PRO A 208 -51.67 -37.22 -33.50
CA PRO A 208 -52.59 -36.70 -32.48
C PRO A 208 -52.18 -35.28 -32.03
N ILE A 209 -53.16 -34.52 -31.56
CA ILE A 209 -52.96 -33.33 -30.72
C ILE A 209 -53.28 -33.76 -29.29
N GLU A 210 -52.29 -33.70 -28.40
CA GLU A 210 -52.40 -34.25 -27.05
C GLU A 210 -52.56 -33.13 -26.01
N ASP A 211 -53.40 -33.41 -25.01
CA ASP A 211 -53.76 -32.54 -23.88
C ASP A 211 -54.11 -31.10 -24.29
N TRP A 212 -55.14 -31.01 -25.13
CA TRP A 212 -55.56 -29.74 -25.68
C TRP A 212 -56.14 -28.79 -24.61
N TYR A 213 -55.86 -27.50 -24.81
CA TYR A 213 -56.62 -26.40 -24.23
C TYR A 213 -56.80 -25.29 -25.26
N LEU A 214 -57.85 -24.49 -25.05
CA LEU A 214 -58.27 -23.46 -25.99
C LEU A 214 -58.35 -22.11 -25.27
N GLU A 215 -57.64 -21.13 -25.81
CA GLU A 215 -57.78 -19.72 -25.46
C GLU A 215 -58.66 -19.02 -26.49
N PHE A 216 -59.56 -18.14 -26.07
CA PHE A 216 -60.35 -17.30 -26.97
C PHE A 216 -60.95 -16.08 -26.29
N ASP A 217 -61.17 -15.01 -27.06
CA ASP A 217 -61.85 -13.80 -26.61
C ASP A 217 -63.34 -13.84 -26.98
N MET A 218 -64.23 -13.57 -26.04
CA MET A 218 -65.67 -13.58 -26.22
C MET A 218 -66.35 -12.57 -25.28
N GLU A 219 -67.04 -11.57 -25.85
CA GLU A 219 -67.78 -10.53 -25.09
C GLU A 219 -68.97 -11.08 -24.27
N ASN A 220 -69.47 -12.26 -24.64
CA ASN A 220 -70.62 -12.90 -24.00
C ASN A 220 -70.17 -13.79 -22.84
N ASN A 221 -70.79 -13.63 -21.67
CA ASN A 221 -70.46 -14.45 -20.50
C ASN A 221 -71.00 -15.89 -20.60
N ILE A 222 -70.10 -16.87 -20.43
CA ILE A 222 -70.46 -18.30 -20.39
C ILE A 222 -71.03 -18.64 -19.00
N SER A 223 -72.30 -19.02 -18.96
CA SER A 223 -73.03 -19.39 -17.74
C SER A 223 -72.94 -20.88 -17.38
N SER A 224 -72.63 -21.73 -18.35
CA SER A 224 -72.44 -23.18 -18.18
C SER A 224 -71.66 -23.74 -19.37
N ILE A 225 -70.86 -24.79 -19.13
CA ILE A 225 -70.01 -25.45 -20.12
C ILE A 225 -70.00 -26.97 -19.89
N TRP A 226 -69.89 -27.78 -20.95
CA TRP A 226 -69.77 -29.24 -20.89
C TRP A 226 -68.82 -29.78 -21.96
N ASN A 227 -68.29 -30.98 -21.71
CA ASN A 227 -67.14 -31.60 -22.42
C ASN A 227 -65.83 -30.78 -22.35
N ALA A 228 -65.79 -29.74 -21.51
CA ALA A 228 -64.64 -28.91 -21.22
C ALA A 228 -64.82 -28.24 -19.85
N LYS A 229 -63.77 -27.58 -19.34
CA LYS A 229 -63.76 -26.85 -18.07
C LYS A 229 -63.10 -25.49 -18.26
N ILE A 230 -63.72 -24.42 -17.76
CA ILE A 230 -63.06 -23.11 -17.70
C ILE A 230 -61.93 -23.19 -16.66
N LYS A 231 -60.69 -22.94 -17.09
CA LYS A 231 -59.52 -22.78 -16.21
C LYS A 231 -59.50 -21.37 -15.63
N GLU A 232 -59.63 -20.40 -16.52
CA GLU A 232 -59.45 -18.99 -16.23
C GLU A 232 -60.42 -18.18 -17.10
N HIS A 233 -60.94 -17.09 -16.53
CA HIS A 233 -61.77 -16.13 -17.24
C HIS A 233 -61.49 -14.73 -16.67
N SER A 234 -60.97 -13.83 -17.51
CA SER A 234 -60.67 -12.46 -17.13
C SER A 234 -61.15 -11.47 -18.20
N ALA A 235 -62.00 -10.52 -17.80
CA ALA A 235 -62.73 -9.61 -18.67
C ALA A 235 -63.53 -10.31 -19.79
N ASN A 236 -62.95 -10.45 -20.99
CA ASN A 236 -63.54 -11.13 -22.15
C ASN A 236 -62.73 -12.38 -22.57
N HIS A 237 -61.61 -12.68 -21.91
CA HIS A 237 -60.69 -13.74 -22.30
C HIS A 237 -60.98 -15.03 -21.53
N TYR A 238 -61.10 -16.15 -22.25
CA TYR A 238 -61.39 -17.48 -21.70
C TYR A 238 -60.26 -18.45 -22.00
N VAL A 239 -59.76 -19.11 -20.95
CA VAL A 239 -58.88 -20.29 -21.06
C VAL A 239 -59.67 -21.53 -20.66
N VAL A 240 -59.83 -22.48 -21.58
CA VAL A 240 -60.69 -23.67 -21.41
C VAL A 240 -59.88 -24.94 -21.61
N TYR A 241 -59.84 -25.79 -20.58
CA TYR A 241 -59.26 -27.13 -20.63
C TYR A 241 -60.27 -28.18 -21.12
N ASN A 242 -59.73 -29.27 -21.63
CA ASN A 242 -60.46 -30.51 -21.87
C ASN A 242 -61.13 -31.06 -20.58
N ALA A 243 -62.01 -32.07 -20.74
CA ALA A 243 -62.72 -32.72 -19.63
C ALA A 243 -62.02 -34.02 -19.14
N GLY A 244 -60.75 -34.21 -19.46
CA GLY A 244 -59.97 -35.42 -19.19
C GLY A 244 -60.25 -36.54 -20.20
N TYR A 245 -61.46 -37.11 -20.20
CA TYR A 245 -61.78 -38.23 -21.10
C TYR A 245 -61.68 -37.92 -22.60
N ASN A 246 -61.58 -36.64 -22.97
CA ASN A 246 -61.42 -36.15 -24.34
C ASN A 246 -60.13 -35.32 -24.54
N GLN A 247 -59.11 -35.50 -23.68
CA GLN A 247 -57.87 -34.71 -23.67
C GLN A 247 -57.02 -34.85 -24.95
N ASN A 248 -57.16 -35.95 -25.69
CA ASN A 248 -56.39 -36.24 -26.90
C ASN A 248 -57.28 -36.24 -28.16
N ILE A 249 -56.93 -35.42 -29.16
CA ILE A 249 -57.60 -35.36 -30.47
C ILE A 249 -56.78 -36.19 -31.46
N ALA A 250 -57.27 -37.38 -31.82
CA ALA A 250 -56.62 -38.26 -32.77
C ALA A 250 -56.38 -37.60 -34.14
N ALA A 251 -55.43 -38.12 -34.92
CA ALA A 251 -55.15 -37.66 -36.28
C ALA A 251 -56.44 -37.65 -37.14
N LYS A 252 -56.70 -36.53 -37.83
CA LYS A 252 -57.93 -36.27 -38.62
C LYS A 252 -59.27 -36.34 -37.86
N ALA A 253 -59.26 -36.43 -36.53
CA ALA A 253 -60.46 -36.42 -35.71
C ALA A 253 -60.84 -35.00 -35.25
N SER A 254 -62.04 -34.87 -34.69
CA SER A 254 -62.49 -33.65 -34.01
C SER A 254 -62.93 -33.93 -32.57
N VAL A 255 -62.89 -32.90 -31.73
CA VAL A 255 -63.49 -32.85 -30.40
C VAL A 255 -64.39 -31.63 -30.34
N SER A 256 -65.50 -31.68 -29.58
CA SER A 256 -66.35 -30.51 -29.38
C SER A 256 -66.83 -30.35 -27.95
N PHE A 257 -66.94 -29.10 -27.52
CA PHE A 257 -67.50 -28.69 -26.25
C PHE A 257 -68.59 -27.64 -26.45
N GLY A 258 -69.59 -27.68 -25.58
CA GLY A 258 -70.77 -26.82 -25.66
C GLY A 258 -70.90 -25.91 -24.44
N PHE A 259 -71.57 -24.79 -24.60
CA PHE A 259 -71.76 -23.78 -23.57
C PHE A 259 -73.09 -23.03 -23.73
N ILE A 260 -73.56 -22.40 -22.65
CA ILE A 260 -74.78 -21.56 -22.63
C ILE A 260 -74.41 -20.12 -22.23
N VAL A 261 -74.92 -19.16 -22.99
CA VAL A 261 -74.93 -17.73 -22.67
C VAL A 261 -76.36 -17.35 -22.28
N GLN A 262 -76.61 -17.01 -21.01
CA GLN A 262 -77.96 -16.65 -20.53
C GLN A 262 -78.40 -15.22 -20.86
N SER A 263 -77.44 -14.30 -20.94
CA SER A 263 -77.65 -12.88 -21.26
C SER A 263 -76.56 -12.41 -22.21
N GLY A 264 -76.88 -12.30 -23.50
CA GLY A 264 -75.91 -11.99 -24.55
C GLY A 264 -76.45 -12.19 -25.97
N SER A 265 -75.65 -11.88 -26.99
CA SER A 265 -76.05 -11.95 -28.41
C SER A 265 -75.22 -12.96 -29.19
N ALA A 266 -75.87 -13.89 -29.89
CA ALA A 266 -75.22 -14.88 -30.76
C ALA A 266 -74.42 -14.26 -31.94
N SER A 267 -74.61 -12.97 -32.21
CA SER A 267 -73.80 -12.21 -33.18
C SER A 267 -72.35 -11.97 -32.71
N LYS A 268 -72.10 -11.98 -31.39
CA LYS A 268 -70.79 -11.77 -30.76
C LYS A 268 -70.10 -13.13 -30.55
N LYS A 269 -69.56 -13.67 -31.64
CA LYS A 269 -68.81 -14.94 -31.66
C LYS A 269 -67.47 -14.83 -30.94
N ALA A 270 -66.93 -15.97 -30.53
CA ALA A 270 -65.53 -16.07 -30.08
C ALA A 270 -64.56 -15.68 -31.20
N GLN A 271 -63.49 -14.98 -30.82
CA GLN A 271 -62.41 -14.51 -31.67
C GLN A 271 -61.05 -14.87 -31.04
N ASN A 272 -59.96 -14.67 -31.76
CA ASN A 272 -58.59 -14.97 -31.29
C ASN A 272 -58.50 -16.40 -30.71
N ILE A 273 -59.07 -17.38 -31.42
CA ILE A 273 -59.14 -18.75 -30.93
C ILE A 273 -57.78 -19.43 -31.15
N ILE A 274 -57.04 -19.62 -30.06
CA ILE A 274 -55.71 -20.23 -30.06
C ILE A 274 -55.81 -21.61 -29.40
N LEU A 275 -55.43 -22.65 -30.15
CA LEU A 275 -55.28 -24.01 -29.62
C LEU A 275 -53.86 -24.20 -29.08
N HIS A 276 -53.76 -24.74 -27.88
CA HIS A 276 -52.51 -25.17 -27.28
C HIS A 276 -52.51 -26.68 -27.06
N SER A 277 -51.32 -27.28 -27.09
CA SER A 277 -51.11 -28.71 -26.84
C SER A 277 -49.72 -28.97 -26.30
N THR A 278 -49.54 -30.08 -25.59
CA THR A 278 -48.23 -30.51 -25.11
C THR A 278 -47.52 -31.32 -26.21
N ASP A 279 -46.90 -30.63 -27.19
CA ASP A 279 -46.17 -31.31 -28.29
C ASP A 279 -44.78 -31.76 -27.82
N THR A 280 -44.54 -33.07 -27.85
CA THR A 280 -43.23 -33.68 -27.51
C THR A 280 -42.32 -33.87 -28.75
N THR A 281 -42.59 -33.16 -29.85
CA THR A 281 -41.83 -33.23 -31.11
C THR A 281 -41.55 -31.84 -31.73
N SER A 282 -40.83 -30.98 -31.01
CA SER A 282 -40.26 -29.75 -31.58
C SER A 282 -39.07 -30.03 -32.51
N ASP A 283 -39.03 -29.29 -33.62
CA ASP A 283 -37.88 -29.20 -34.53
C ASP A 283 -36.77 -28.40 -33.81
N ASN A 284 -35.93 -29.08 -33.02
CA ASN A 284 -34.94 -28.46 -32.12
C ASN A 284 -33.79 -27.78 -32.89
N ARG A 285 -34.10 -26.60 -33.46
CA ARG A 285 -33.14 -25.65 -34.01
C ARG A 285 -32.78 -24.63 -32.93
N GLU A 286 -31.63 -24.78 -32.32
CA GLU A 286 -31.18 -23.91 -31.22
C GLU A 286 -29.81 -23.32 -31.50
N LEU A 287 -29.66 -22.01 -31.30
CA LEU A 287 -28.41 -21.28 -31.35
C LEU A 287 -28.22 -20.61 -29.99
N THR A 288 -27.20 -21.04 -29.26
CA THR A 288 -26.82 -20.49 -27.96
C THR A 288 -25.51 -19.71 -28.09
N ILE A 289 -25.32 -18.71 -27.22
CA ILE A 289 -24.01 -18.11 -26.94
C ILE A 289 -23.67 -18.53 -25.52
N ASN A 290 -22.47 -19.05 -25.28
CA ASN A 290 -21.99 -19.40 -23.95
C ASN A 290 -21.74 -18.11 -23.16
N THR A 291 -22.44 -17.96 -22.05
CA THR A 291 -22.34 -16.79 -21.17
C THR A 291 -21.74 -17.11 -19.81
N LEU A 292 -21.28 -18.34 -19.57
CA LEU A 292 -20.57 -18.72 -18.34
C LEU A 292 -19.29 -17.89 -18.07
N PRO A 293 -18.53 -17.40 -19.08
CA PRO A 293 -17.39 -16.51 -18.84
C PRO A 293 -17.75 -15.08 -18.39
N PHE A 294 -19.04 -14.73 -18.33
CA PHE A 294 -19.50 -13.36 -18.07
C PHE A 294 -20.49 -13.28 -16.90
N VAL A 295 -20.48 -12.17 -16.17
CA VAL A 295 -21.44 -11.91 -15.08
C VAL A 295 -22.70 -11.23 -15.63
N TYR A 296 -23.88 -11.80 -15.38
CA TYR A 296 -25.15 -11.27 -15.90
C TYR A 296 -25.87 -10.33 -14.92
N TYR A 297 -26.14 -9.10 -15.36
CA TYR A 297 -26.82 -8.07 -14.57
C TYR A 297 -28.30 -7.95 -14.92
N GLN A 298 -29.15 -8.61 -14.10
CA GLN A 298 -30.59 -8.77 -14.35
C GLN A 298 -31.36 -7.45 -14.48
N ASP A 299 -30.95 -6.39 -13.80
CA ASP A 299 -31.67 -5.10 -13.78
C ASP A 299 -31.41 -4.21 -15.01
N LYS A 300 -30.38 -4.54 -15.82
CA LYS A 300 -29.93 -3.73 -16.97
C LYS A 300 -29.79 -4.52 -18.28
N ASP A 301 -29.97 -5.84 -18.24
CA ASP A 301 -29.96 -6.70 -19.44
C ASP A 301 -28.64 -6.63 -20.22
N PHE A 302 -27.51 -6.82 -19.51
CA PHE A 302 -26.17 -6.96 -20.07
C PHE A 302 -25.31 -7.96 -19.28
N TYR A 303 -24.21 -8.38 -19.92
CA TYR A 303 -23.17 -9.23 -19.37
C TYR A 303 -21.86 -8.45 -19.26
N ALA A 304 -21.18 -8.44 -18.11
CA ALA A 304 -19.87 -7.79 -17.98
C ALA A 304 -18.73 -8.73 -18.39
N VAL A 305 -17.75 -8.17 -19.11
CA VAL A 305 -16.46 -8.80 -19.42
C VAL A 305 -15.50 -8.53 -18.28
N GLY A 306 -15.04 -9.58 -17.59
CA GLY A 306 -14.11 -9.47 -16.47
C GLY A 306 -12.65 -9.21 -16.88
N SER A 307 -11.80 -9.00 -15.88
CA SER A 307 -10.37 -8.69 -16.02
C SER A 307 -9.53 -9.83 -16.60
N GLU A 308 -9.93 -11.10 -16.43
CA GLU A 308 -9.25 -12.22 -17.08
C GLU A 308 -9.44 -12.18 -18.61
N LYS A 309 -8.35 -12.36 -19.37
CA LYS A 309 -8.38 -12.26 -20.83
C LYS A 309 -9.13 -13.42 -21.48
N ILE A 310 -10.34 -13.14 -21.96
CA ILE A 310 -11.19 -14.08 -22.69
C ILE A 310 -10.67 -14.19 -24.13
N SER A 311 -10.08 -15.34 -24.48
CA SER A 311 -9.47 -15.57 -25.80
C SER A 311 -10.47 -15.91 -26.92
N SER A 312 -11.71 -16.30 -26.58
CA SER A 312 -12.76 -16.55 -27.57
C SER A 312 -14.16 -16.49 -26.97
N ILE A 313 -15.13 -16.09 -27.78
CA ILE A 313 -16.57 -16.24 -27.48
C ILE A 313 -17.06 -17.48 -28.21
N ASN A 314 -17.71 -18.40 -27.49
CA ASN A 314 -18.19 -19.67 -28.04
C ASN A 314 -19.68 -19.88 -27.77
N GLY A 315 -20.24 -20.95 -28.35
CA GLY A 315 -21.63 -21.33 -28.17
C GLY A 315 -21.96 -22.62 -28.91
N THR A 316 -23.23 -23.04 -28.85
CA THR A 316 -23.71 -24.24 -29.52
C THR A 316 -24.72 -23.93 -30.62
N LEU A 317 -24.73 -24.77 -31.65
CA LEU A 317 -25.66 -24.76 -32.77
C LEU A 317 -26.24 -26.16 -32.95
N LEU A 318 -27.40 -26.40 -32.37
CA LEU A 318 -28.22 -27.58 -32.65
C LEU A 318 -28.97 -27.31 -33.95
N TYR A 319 -28.40 -27.72 -35.08
CA TYR A 319 -28.97 -27.50 -36.42
C TYR A 319 -28.58 -28.62 -37.39
N ASP A 320 -29.35 -28.82 -38.46
CA ASP A 320 -28.92 -29.68 -39.56
C ASP A 320 -27.82 -28.97 -40.35
N MET A 321 -26.57 -29.32 -40.08
CA MET A 321 -25.38 -28.69 -40.67
C MET A 321 -25.37 -28.70 -42.21
N LYS A 322 -26.14 -29.57 -42.87
CA LYS A 322 -26.27 -29.59 -44.34
C LYS A 322 -27.13 -28.46 -44.90
N LYS A 323 -27.87 -27.74 -44.04
CA LYS A 323 -28.75 -26.64 -44.41
C LYS A 323 -28.18 -25.26 -44.07
N VAL A 324 -27.05 -25.19 -43.35
CA VAL A 324 -26.38 -23.91 -43.06
C VAL A 324 -25.80 -23.34 -44.35
N LYS A 325 -26.33 -22.18 -44.78
CA LYS A 325 -25.87 -21.44 -45.97
C LYS A 325 -24.81 -20.40 -45.60
N SER A 326 -24.98 -19.72 -44.47
CA SER A 326 -24.00 -18.79 -43.90
C SER A 326 -24.16 -18.68 -42.40
N PHE A 327 -23.07 -18.42 -41.69
CA PHE A 327 -23.02 -18.24 -40.23
C PHE A 327 -22.06 -17.09 -39.95
N ALA A 328 -22.51 -16.05 -39.24
CA ALA A 328 -21.75 -14.81 -39.07
C ALA A 328 -22.10 -14.09 -37.76
N TYR A 329 -21.24 -13.16 -37.35
CA TYR A 329 -21.46 -12.25 -36.22
C TYR A 329 -21.29 -10.78 -36.61
N THR A 330 -21.90 -9.91 -35.81
CA THR A 330 -21.68 -8.45 -35.80
C THR A 330 -21.52 -7.95 -34.37
N ILE A 331 -20.69 -6.93 -34.18
CA ILE A 331 -20.51 -6.18 -32.94
C ILE A 331 -20.84 -4.73 -33.27
N ALA A 332 -21.77 -4.15 -32.52
CA ALA A 332 -22.23 -2.77 -32.67
C ALA A 332 -22.15 -2.01 -31.35
N ASP A 333 -22.16 -0.68 -31.39
CA ASP A 333 -22.37 0.15 -30.20
C ASP A 333 -23.84 0.10 -29.72
N GLU A 334 -24.16 0.82 -28.64
CA GLU A 334 -25.54 0.89 -28.12
C GLU A 334 -26.52 1.67 -29.01
N ASN A 335 -26.02 2.48 -29.95
CA ASN A 335 -26.81 3.21 -30.94
C ASN A 335 -27.13 2.36 -32.19
N GLY A 336 -26.44 1.23 -32.35
CA GLY A 336 -26.59 0.29 -33.47
C GLY A 336 -25.59 0.50 -34.61
N ASN A 337 -24.56 1.34 -34.44
CA ASN A 337 -23.47 1.50 -35.39
C ASN A 337 -22.60 0.24 -35.36
N ILE A 338 -22.44 -0.44 -36.50
CA ILE A 338 -21.67 -1.68 -36.59
C ILE A 338 -20.18 -1.35 -36.58
N ILE A 339 -19.48 -1.74 -35.51
CA ILE A 339 -18.03 -1.52 -35.35
C ILE A 339 -17.22 -2.68 -35.94
N LYS A 340 -17.75 -3.92 -35.91
CA LYS A 340 -17.08 -5.10 -36.47
C LYS A 340 -18.07 -6.16 -36.95
N LYS A 341 -17.66 -6.98 -37.92
CA LYS A 341 -18.40 -8.15 -38.42
C LYS A 341 -17.45 -9.25 -38.87
N GLY A 342 -17.90 -10.49 -38.89
CA GLY A 342 -17.10 -11.60 -39.42
C GLY A 342 -17.90 -12.89 -39.60
N ASP A 343 -17.37 -13.81 -40.39
CA ASP A 343 -17.96 -15.14 -40.61
C ASP A 343 -17.55 -16.12 -39.49
N ILE A 344 -18.40 -17.11 -39.22
CA ILE A 344 -18.18 -18.19 -38.26
C ILE A 344 -18.12 -19.51 -39.02
N ASN A 345 -17.12 -20.34 -38.71
CA ASN A 345 -17.06 -21.70 -39.25
C ASN A 345 -18.24 -22.54 -38.75
N ALA A 346 -19.01 -23.12 -39.68
CA ALA A 346 -20.19 -23.92 -39.37
C ALA A 346 -19.82 -25.22 -38.63
N ALA A 347 -20.01 -25.22 -37.31
CA ALA A 347 -19.81 -26.36 -36.41
C ALA A 347 -20.92 -26.43 -35.36
N LYS A 348 -21.11 -27.60 -34.74
CA LYS A 348 -22.06 -27.80 -33.63
C LYS A 348 -21.64 -27.00 -32.40
N ASP A 349 -20.34 -26.99 -32.11
CA ASP A 349 -19.72 -26.15 -31.10
C ASP A 349 -18.88 -25.13 -31.87
N TRP A 350 -19.24 -23.86 -31.77
CA TRP A 350 -18.66 -22.78 -32.56
C TRP A 350 -17.91 -21.79 -31.67
N ALA A 351 -16.91 -21.10 -32.24
CA ALA A 351 -16.13 -20.09 -31.54
C ALA A 351 -15.73 -18.94 -32.46
N ILE A 352 -15.66 -17.74 -31.89
CA ILE A 352 -15.09 -16.52 -32.45
C ILE A 352 -13.80 -16.25 -31.67
N ALA A 353 -12.65 -16.49 -32.30
CA ALA A 353 -11.35 -16.04 -31.81
C ALA A 353 -11.10 -14.59 -32.23
N ASP A 354 -10.20 -13.90 -31.51
CA ASP A 354 -9.74 -12.53 -31.82
C ASP A 354 -10.90 -11.52 -32.04
N PHE A 355 -11.97 -11.69 -31.27
CA PHE A 355 -13.09 -10.75 -31.22
C PHE A 355 -12.61 -9.41 -30.63
N SER A 356 -13.34 -8.33 -30.94
CA SER A 356 -12.93 -6.99 -30.53
C SER A 356 -14.13 -6.18 -30.07
N LEU A 357 -13.94 -5.43 -28.98
CA LEU A 357 -14.97 -4.65 -28.32
C LEU A 357 -14.50 -3.20 -28.16
N ILE A 358 -15.40 -2.25 -28.31
CA ILE A 358 -15.20 -0.87 -27.83
C ILE A 358 -15.34 -0.84 -26.32
N PHE A 359 -14.80 0.19 -25.67
CA PHE A 359 -15.10 0.48 -24.27
C PHE A 359 -16.61 0.82 -24.13
N GLY A 360 -17.23 0.40 -23.03
CA GLY A 360 -18.66 0.55 -22.80
C GLY A 360 -19.52 -0.60 -23.36
N ILE A 361 -20.73 -0.28 -23.85
CA ILE A 361 -21.74 -1.28 -24.22
C ILE A 361 -21.60 -1.71 -25.69
N ASN A 362 -21.32 -2.99 -25.88
CA ASN A 362 -21.23 -3.66 -27.17
C ASN A 362 -22.44 -4.58 -27.37
N VAL A 363 -23.05 -4.58 -28.55
CA VAL A 363 -24.11 -5.52 -28.93
C VAL A 363 -23.54 -6.59 -29.85
N LEU A 364 -23.19 -7.75 -29.28
CA LEU A 364 -22.82 -8.93 -30.06
C LEU A 364 -24.08 -9.62 -30.57
N THR A 365 -24.21 -9.74 -31.89
CA THR A 365 -25.25 -10.54 -32.55
C THR A 365 -24.60 -11.65 -33.37
N VAL A 366 -25.08 -12.87 -33.19
CA VAL A 366 -24.64 -14.08 -33.90
C VAL A 366 -25.83 -14.62 -34.69
N SER A 367 -25.63 -14.95 -35.98
CA SER A 367 -26.74 -15.26 -36.90
C SER A 367 -26.41 -16.36 -37.92
N VAL A 368 -27.37 -17.26 -38.14
CA VAL A 368 -27.31 -18.37 -39.10
C VAL A 368 -28.41 -18.18 -40.14
N GLN A 369 -28.08 -18.35 -41.42
CA GLN A 369 -29.05 -18.42 -42.52
C GLN A 369 -29.08 -19.84 -43.12
N ASP A 370 -30.28 -20.34 -43.38
CA ASP A 370 -30.55 -21.62 -44.04
C ASP A 370 -30.48 -21.47 -45.58
N THR A 371 -30.20 -22.57 -46.26
CA THR A 371 -30.37 -22.77 -47.70
C THR A 371 -31.74 -22.37 -48.24
N ASP A 372 -32.83 -22.49 -47.44
CA ASP A 372 -34.17 -22.05 -47.81
C ASP A 372 -34.41 -20.52 -47.66
N GLY A 373 -33.43 -19.80 -47.11
CA GLY A 373 -33.46 -18.35 -46.88
C GLY A 373 -34.02 -17.93 -45.52
N THR A 374 -34.46 -18.86 -44.67
CA THR A 374 -34.80 -18.54 -43.26
C THR A 374 -33.54 -18.24 -42.44
N SER A 375 -33.70 -17.52 -41.33
CA SER A 375 -32.58 -17.16 -40.45
C SER A 375 -32.95 -17.24 -38.98
N ILE A 376 -31.97 -17.61 -38.15
CA ILE A 376 -32.03 -17.55 -36.68
C ILE A 376 -30.88 -16.68 -36.18
N SER A 377 -31.11 -15.94 -35.10
CA SER A 377 -30.07 -15.08 -34.50
C SER A 377 -30.22 -15.01 -32.98
N LYS A 378 -29.10 -14.85 -32.30
CA LYS A 378 -29.01 -14.62 -30.86
C LYS A 378 -28.16 -13.38 -30.63
N SER A 379 -28.57 -12.51 -29.71
CA SER A 379 -27.82 -11.32 -29.34
C SER A 379 -27.62 -11.25 -27.83
N ILE A 380 -26.50 -10.69 -27.40
CA ILE A 380 -26.20 -10.33 -26.01
C ILE A 380 -25.55 -8.95 -25.97
N LYS A 381 -25.78 -8.19 -24.90
CA LYS A 381 -25.01 -6.97 -24.62
C LYS A 381 -23.79 -7.35 -23.78
N LEU A 382 -22.61 -6.97 -24.22
CA LEU A 382 -21.33 -7.13 -23.53
C LEU A 382 -20.86 -5.75 -23.08
N ALA A 383 -20.76 -5.55 -21.77
CA ALA A 383 -20.17 -4.35 -21.19
C ALA A 383 -18.67 -4.60 -20.99
N CYS A 384 -17.82 -3.76 -21.59
CA CYS A 384 -16.38 -3.94 -21.60
C CYS A 384 -15.66 -2.69 -21.06
N GLY A 385 -14.97 -2.84 -19.93
CA GLY A 385 -14.12 -1.81 -19.33
C GLY A 385 -12.64 -1.92 -19.71
N ASN A 386 -12.26 -2.90 -20.53
CA ASN A 386 -10.86 -3.17 -20.82
C ASN A 386 -10.53 -2.89 -22.30
N TRP A 387 -9.74 -1.85 -22.52
CA TRP A 387 -9.26 -1.44 -23.85
C TRP A 387 -8.38 -2.46 -24.56
N ASP A 388 -7.88 -3.52 -23.92
CA ASP A 388 -7.12 -4.57 -24.61
C ASP A 388 -7.98 -5.38 -25.60
N TYR A 389 -9.31 -5.33 -25.47
CA TYR A 389 -10.23 -5.89 -26.45
C TYR A 389 -10.44 -4.98 -27.68
N SER A 390 -9.90 -3.75 -27.72
CA SER A 390 -10.13 -2.81 -28.83
C SER A 390 -9.25 -3.06 -30.07
N HIS A 391 -8.43 -4.11 -30.08
CA HIS A 391 -7.48 -4.38 -31.15
C HIS A 391 -8.17 -4.69 -32.50
N GLY A 392 -7.78 -3.98 -33.58
CA GLY A 392 -8.31 -4.26 -34.92
C GLY A 392 -9.83 -4.01 -35.06
N LEU A 393 -10.30 -2.88 -34.53
CA LEU A 393 -11.58 -2.25 -34.86
C LEU A 393 -11.42 -1.31 -36.06
N GLU A 394 -12.46 -1.15 -36.88
CA GLU A 394 -12.49 -0.22 -38.03
C GLU A 394 -12.99 1.17 -37.59
N ILE A 395 -12.27 1.83 -36.66
CA ILE A 395 -12.56 3.21 -36.23
C ILE A 395 -11.80 4.23 -37.07
N ASP A 396 -12.41 5.40 -37.33
CA ASP A 396 -11.75 6.50 -38.03
C ASP A 396 -10.94 7.34 -37.02
N THR A 397 -9.62 7.15 -37.05
CA THR A 397 -8.65 7.87 -36.20
C THR A 397 -7.99 9.03 -36.95
N GLY A 398 -8.59 9.50 -38.05
CA GLY A 398 -8.22 10.75 -38.67
C GLY A 398 -8.62 11.94 -37.80
N ASP A 399 -7.93 13.05 -38.00
CA ASP A 399 -8.21 14.40 -37.51
C ASP A 399 -8.19 15.23 -38.80
N THR A 400 -9.30 15.93 -39.11
CA THR A 400 -9.55 16.46 -40.47
C THR A 400 -9.33 17.97 -40.57
N ASP A 401 -9.62 18.73 -39.53
CA ASP A 401 -9.36 20.18 -39.44
C ASP A 401 -8.07 20.52 -38.67
N GLY A 402 -7.54 19.60 -37.86
CA GLY A 402 -6.24 19.70 -37.21
C GLY A 402 -6.28 20.33 -35.83
N ASP A 403 -7.42 20.29 -35.13
CA ASP A 403 -7.59 20.88 -33.79
C ASP A 403 -7.03 19.99 -32.66
N GLY A 404 -6.96 18.67 -32.87
CA GLY A 404 -6.50 17.65 -31.92
C GLY A 404 -7.54 16.57 -31.59
N LEU A 405 -8.81 16.78 -31.96
CA LEU A 405 -9.93 15.86 -31.83
C LEU A 405 -9.98 14.92 -33.06
N ILE A 406 -10.48 13.69 -32.90
CA ILE A 406 -10.55 12.72 -34.01
C ILE A 406 -11.96 12.55 -34.57
N ASN A 407 -12.06 12.30 -35.88
CA ASN A 407 -13.29 12.07 -36.67
C ASN A 407 -14.36 11.22 -35.97
N TYR A 408 -13.94 10.15 -35.27
CA TYR A 408 -14.85 9.29 -34.53
C TYR A 408 -15.45 9.97 -33.28
N LEU A 409 -14.64 10.76 -32.55
CA LEU A 409 -15.09 11.50 -31.37
C LEU A 409 -15.94 12.70 -31.75
N GLU A 410 -15.59 13.42 -32.82
CA GLU A 410 -16.40 14.53 -33.34
C GLU A 410 -17.80 14.04 -33.72
N ALA A 411 -17.88 12.92 -34.43
CA ALA A 411 -19.14 12.25 -34.74
C ALA A 411 -19.89 11.69 -33.50
N TYR A 412 -19.21 11.52 -32.36
CA TYR A 412 -19.79 11.06 -31.10
C TYR A 412 -20.32 12.21 -30.23
N TYR A 413 -19.55 13.28 -30.07
CA TYR A 413 -19.94 14.50 -29.33
C TYR A 413 -20.88 15.41 -30.13
N GLY A 414 -20.81 15.35 -31.46
CA GLY A 414 -21.67 16.09 -32.37
C GLY A 414 -21.08 17.40 -32.89
N THR A 415 -19.76 17.58 -32.75
CA THR A 415 -19.00 18.69 -33.35
C THR A 415 -18.81 18.50 -34.86
N ASP A 416 -18.39 19.55 -35.58
CA ASP A 416 -18.23 19.52 -37.04
C ASP A 416 -16.77 19.27 -37.43
N LYS A 417 -16.46 18.01 -37.75
CA LYS A 417 -15.16 17.46 -38.19
C LYS A 417 -14.48 18.05 -39.44
N GLU A 418 -14.82 19.26 -39.82
CA GLU A 418 -14.17 20.04 -40.87
C GLU A 418 -13.98 21.51 -40.40
N ASN A 419 -14.15 21.78 -39.10
CA ASN A 419 -14.21 23.09 -38.46
C ASN A 419 -13.83 23.02 -36.96
N ALA A 420 -12.55 23.26 -36.69
CA ALA A 420 -11.91 23.23 -35.37
C ALA A 420 -12.58 24.04 -34.23
N ASP A 421 -13.44 25.02 -34.54
CA ASP A 421 -14.13 25.88 -33.56
C ASP A 421 -15.62 25.82 -33.91
N THR A 422 -16.33 24.82 -33.37
CA THR A 422 -17.68 24.44 -33.81
C THR A 422 -18.73 25.53 -33.53
N ASP A 423 -18.58 26.33 -32.47
CA ASP A 423 -19.55 27.37 -32.13
C ASP A 423 -19.12 28.83 -32.45
N GLY A 424 -17.82 29.08 -32.61
CA GLY A 424 -17.26 30.32 -33.13
C GLY A 424 -16.85 31.35 -32.08
N ASP A 425 -16.54 30.94 -30.85
CA ASP A 425 -16.17 31.84 -29.74
C ASP A 425 -14.69 32.27 -29.74
N GLY A 426 -13.81 31.49 -30.38
CA GLY A 426 -12.37 31.71 -30.45
C GLY A 426 -11.50 30.65 -29.76
N LEU A 427 -12.10 29.72 -29.02
CA LEU A 427 -11.49 28.47 -28.58
C LEU A 427 -11.64 27.39 -29.67
N ASN A 428 -11.05 26.21 -29.48
CA ASN A 428 -11.22 25.09 -30.41
C ASN A 428 -11.78 23.87 -29.67
N ASP A 429 -12.47 22.98 -30.38
CA ASP A 429 -13.27 21.89 -29.78
C ASP A 429 -12.41 21.01 -28.85
N TYR A 430 -11.14 20.80 -29.20
CA TYR A 430 -10.15 20.14 -28.35
C TYR A 430 -9.82 20.91 -27.06
N VAL A 431 -9.49 22.20 -27.12
CA VAL A 431 -9.17 23.05 -25.95
C VAL A 431 -10.35 23.10 -24.99
N GLU A 432 -11.57 23.26 -25.53
CA GLU A 432 -12.79 23.27 -24.74
C GLU A 432 -13.03 21.95 -24.02
N LEU A 433 -12.97 20.82 -24.74
CA LEU A 433 -13.25 19.50 -24.17
C LEU A 433 -12.12 18.96 -23.27
N ALA A 434 -10.85 19.34 -23.52
CA ALA A 434 -9.69 18.71 -22.91
C ALA A 434 -8.87 19.59 -21.96
N ILE A 435 -9.03 20.92 -21.99
CA ILE A 435 -8.29 21.86 -21.13
C ILE A 435 -9.25 22.67 -20.26
N LEU A 436 -10.24 23.34 -20.86
CA LEU A 436 -11.12 24.26 -20.16
C LEU A 436 -12.38 23.59 -19.56
N ASN A 437 -12.75 22.40 -20.06
CA ASN A 437 -13.96 21.65 -19.70
C ASN A 437 -15.25 22.46 -19.98
N THR A 438 -15.24 23.21 -21.08
CA THR A 438 -16.38 23.94 -21.64
C THR A 438 -17.10 23.09 -22.70
N ASN A 439 -18.17 23.62 -23.28
CA ASN A 439 -19.02 22.89 -24.21
C ASN A 439 -18.91 23.46 -25.63
N PRO A 440 -18.26 22.77 -26.58
CA PRO A 440 -17.90 23.28 -27.93
C PRO A 440 -19.08 23.43 -28.91
N LEU A 441 -20.28 23.62 -28.36
CA LEU A 441 -21.53 23.84 -29.05
C LEU A 441 -22.25 25.09 -28.49
N VAL A 442 -21.65 25.80 -27.53
CA VAL A 442 -22.21 26.93 -26.77
C VAL A 442 -21.10 27.88 -26.25
N THR A 443 -20.92 28.99 -26.97
CA THR A 443 -20.04 30.18 -26.78
C THR A 443 -19.95 30.80 -25.36
N ASP A 444 -20.79 30.37 -24.41
CA ASP A 444 -20.92 30.89 -23.04
C ASP A 444 -21.54 29.73 -22.24
N THR A 445 -20.67 28.84 -21.73
CA THR A 445 -21.07 27.52 -21.21
C THR A 445 -21.91 27.63 -19.93
N ASP A 446 -21.59 28.59 -19.05
CA ASP A 446 -22.29 28.79 -17.77
C ASP A 446 -23.48 29.78 -17.87
N GLY A 447 -23.52 30.61 -18.91
CA GLY A 447 -24.54 31.63 -19.16
C GLY A 447 -24.33 32.94 -18.39
N ASN A 448 -23.11 33.24 -17.91
CA ASN A 448 -22.80 34.43 -17.13
C ASN A 448 -22.73 35.72 -17.98
N GLY A 449 -22.56 35.58 -19.30
CA GLY A 449 -22.53 36.67 -20.27
C GLY A 449 -21.13 37.16 -20.66
N ILE A 450 -20.08 36.45 -20.24
CA ILE A 450 -18.72 36.51 -20.76
C ILE A 450 -18.52 35.24 -21.61
N PRO A 451 -18.04 35.33 -22.87
CA PRO A 451 -17.69 34.15 -23.64
C PRO A 451 -16.57 33.34 -22.99
N ASP A 452 -16.56 32.03 -23.20
CA ASP A 452 -15.56 31.13 -22.61
C ASP A 452 -14.12 31.54 -23.01
N SER A 453 -13.92 32.11 -24.21
CA SER A 453 -12.65 32.67 -24.69
C SER A 453 -12.21 34.01 -24.05
N ASP A 454 -13.13 34.74 -23.43
CA ASP A 454 -12.93 36.04 -22.76
C ASP A 454 -12.77 35.90 -21.23
N GLU A 455 -12.93 34.69 -20.67
CA GLU A 455 -12.71 34.42 -19.25
C GLU A 455 -11.21 34.42 -18.87
N ASP A 456 -10.95 34.58 -17.57
CA ASP A 456 -9.63 34.56 -16.90
C ASP A 456 -9.69 33.35 -15.96
N ARG A 457 -9.16 32.22 -16.42
CA ARG A 457 -9.45 30.89 -15.89
C ARG A 457 -8.58 30.50 -14.68
N ASP A 458 -7.41 31.10 -14.56
CA ASP A 458 -6.40 30.85 -13.54
C ASP A 458 -6.22 32.04 -12.56
N LEU A 459 -6.81 33.20 -12.88
CA LEU A 459 -6.81 34.46 -12.12
C LEU A 459 -5.48 35.22 -12.12
N ASP A 460 -4.66 35.01 -13.16
CA ASP A 460 -3.42 35.74 -13.43
C ASP A 460 -3.65 37.21 -13.87
N LYS A 461 -4.81 37.53 -14.46
CA LYS A 461 -5.22 38.81 -15.13
C LYS A 461 -5.04 38.85 -16.66
N LEU A 462 -4.57 37.78 -17.30
CA LEU A 462 -4.75 37.54 -18.73
C LEU A 462 -6.12 36.87 -18.98
N SER A 463 -6.54 36.80 -20.24
CA SER A 463 -7.73 36.02 -20.64
C SER A 463 -7.32 34.81 -21.46
N ASN A 464 -8.14 33.76 -21.48
CA ASN A 464 -7.86 32.48 -22.13
C ASN A 464 -7.31 32.65 -23.56
N LYS A 465 -7.91 33.54 -24.36
CA LYS A 465 -7.43 33.85 -25.73
C LYS A 465 -6.11 34.63 -25.79
N GLU A 466 -5.78 35.45 -24.79
CA GLU A 466 -4.55 36.24 -24.72
C GLU A 466 -3.36 35.34 -24.37
N GLU A 467 -3.57 34.38 -23.48
CA GLU A 467 -2.62 33.32 -23.14
C GLU A 467 -2.34 32.42 -24.34
N LEU A 468 -3.39 31.90 -25.00
CA LEU A 468 -3.26 31.13 -26.24
C LEU A 468 -2.55 31.92 -27.35
N ALA A 469 -2.74 33.24 -27.42
CA ALA A 469 -2.06 34.11 -28.40
C ALA A 469 -0.57 34.34 -28.08
N LEU A 470 -0.16 34.18 -26.81
CA LEU A 470 1.22 34.22 -26.35
C LEU A 470 1.89 32.83 -26.38
N GLY A 471 1.09 31.75 -26.45
CA GLY A 471 1.55 30.36 -26.38
C GLY A 471 1.70 29.83 -24.95
N LEU A 472 1.00 30.48 -24.02
CA LEU A 472 0.86 30.13 -22.60
C LEU A 472 -0.31 29.12 -22.44
N ASP A 473 -0.45 28.52 -21.27
CA ASP A 473 -1.52 27.56 -20.97
C ASP A 473 -2.62 28.24 -20.14
N PRO A 474 -3.86 28.43 -20.67
CA PRO A 474 -4.97 29.10 -19.96
C PRO A 474 -5.38 28.52 -18.61
N ALA A 475 -4.89 27.34 -18.25
CA ALA A 475 -5.12 26.77 -16.93
C ALA A 475 -4.01 27.13 -15.91
N TYR A 476 -3.05 28.01 -16.24
CA TYR A 476 -1.75 28.02 -15.56
C TYR A 476 -1.01 29.37 -15.39
N TYR A 477 -1.02 29.85 -14.13
CA TYR A 477 -0.54 31.17 -13.64
C TYR A 477 0.94 31.56 -13.86
N ASP A 478 1.84 30.63 -14.16
CA ASP A 478 3.31 30.83 -14.20
C ASP A 478 3.96 29.90 -15.24
N SER A 479 3.81 30.22 -16.53
CA SER A 479 4.09 29.30 -17.64
C SER A 479 5.53 28.75 -17.71
N ASP A 480 6.50 29.34 -17.01
CA ASP A 480 7.89 28.86 -16.95
C ASP A 480 8.42 28.42 -15.57
N TYR A 481 7.59 28.54 -14.52
CA TYR A 481 7.81 28.03 -13.17
C TYR A 481 8.96 28.76 -12.44
N ASP A 482 9.04 30.07 -12.62
CA ASP A 482 9.99 31.00 -12.02
C ASP A 482 9.50 31.61 -10.69
N THR A 483 8.19 31.58 -10.41
CA THR A 483 7.45 32.26 -9.33
C THR A 483 7.01 33.71 -9.58
N LEU A 484 7.30 34.29 -10.75
CA LEU A 484 6.53 35.40 -11.31
C LEU A 484 5.26 34.85 -12.01
N SER A 485 4.24 35.70 -12.23
CA SER A 485 3.09 35.32 -13.05
C SER A 485 3.28 35.80 -14.48
N ASP A 486 2.61 35.15 -15.43
CA ASP A 486 2.67 35.53 -16.85
C ASP A 486 2.33 37.03 -17.05
N TYR A 487 1.33 37.53 -16.33
CA TYR A 487 1.02 38.96 -16.23
C TYR A 487 2.13 39.80 -15.60
N ASP A 488 2.77 39.37 -14.50
CA ASP A 488 3.81 40.16 -13.84
C ASP A 488 5.06 40.28 -14.73
N GLU A 489 5.41 39.22 -15.45
CA GLU A 489 6.48 39.21 -16.45
C GLU A 489 6.17 40.10 -17.65
N VAL A 490 5.09 39.79 -18.38
CA VAL A 490 4.69 40.52 -19.59
C VAL A 490 4.29 41.95 -19.26
N GLY A 491 3.65 42.17 -18.11
CA GLY A 491 3.01 43.41 -17.67
C GLY A 491 3.93 44.34 -16.87
N ILE A 492 4.77 43.83 -15.98
CA ILE A 492 5.61 44.62 -15.05
C ILE A 492 7.09 44.56 -15.44
N TYR A 493 7.73 43.39 -15.36
CA TYR A 493 9.19 43.25 -15.39
C TYR A 493 9.79 43.26 -16.81
N LYS A 494 9.00 42.88 -17.83
CA LYS A 494 9.41 42.75 -19.25
C LYS A 494 10.43 41.64 -19.51
N THR A 495 10.35 40.62 -18.67
CA THR A 495 10.95 39.29 -18.84
C THR A 495 10.13 38.46 -19.85
N ASN A 496 10.45 37.19 -20.00
CA ASN A 496 9.84 36.32 -21.00
C ASN A 496 9.21 35.09 -20.30
N PRO A 497 7.86 34.98 -20.23
CA PRO A 497 7.13 33.97 -19.44
C PRO A 497 7.18 32.53 -19.97
N LEU A 498 8.23 32.21 -20.71
CA LEU A 498 8.58 30.90 -21.23
C LEU A 498 10.06 30.58 -20.96
N GLN A 499 10.74 31.41 -20.16
CA GLN A 499 12.17 31.40 -19.85
C GLN A 499 12.50 32.01 -18.47
N LYS A 500 12.45 31.17 -17.43
CA LYS A 500 12.89 31.40 -16.04
C LYS A 500 14.16 32.23 -15.81
N ASP A 501 15.04 32.33 -16.79
CA ASP A 501 16.29 33.10 -16.80
C ASP A 501 16.33 33.84 -18.14
N THR A 502 15.84 35.09 -18.16
CA THR A 502 15.63 35.87 -19.40
C THR A 502 16.96 36.27 -20.06
N ASP A 503 18.02 36.47 -19.28
CA ASP A 503 19.31 36.97 -19.80
C ASP A 503 20.43 35.93 -19.93
N GLY A 504 20.27 34.77 -19.28
CA GLY A 504 21.10 33.57 -19.43
C GLY A 504 22.32 33.50 -18.49
N ASP A 505 22.34 34.23 -17.37
CA ASP A 505 23.44 34.17 -16.39
C ASP A 505 23.37 32.99 -15.40
N GLY A 506 22.18 32.38 -15.29
CA GLY A 506 21.87 31.21 -14.47
C GLY A 506 21.17 31.51 -13.15
N ALA A 507 20.93 32.76 -12.77
CA ALA A 507 19.91 33.12 -11.79
C ALA A 507 18.52 33.20 -12.48
N SER A 508 17.44 33.00 -11.72
CA SER A 508 16.10 33.25 -12.26
C SER A 508 15.68 34.70 -12.10
N ASP A 509 14.74 35.15 -12.93
CA ASP A 509 14.32 36.54 -12.97
C ASP A 509 13.72 36.99 -11.61
N SER A 510 12.91 36.14 -10.99
CA SER A 510 12.43 36.30 -9.60
C SER A 510 13.55 36.42 -8.56
N LEU A 511 14.65 35.68 -8.75
CA LEU A 511 15.76 35.60 -7.81
C LEU A 511 16.71 36.80 -7.93
N GLU A 512 16.88 37.33 -9.13
CA GLU A 512 17.61 38.57 -9.37
C GLU A 512 16.93 39.76 -8.67
N LEU A 513 15.60 39.87 -8.80
CA LEU A 513 14.80 40.88 -8.09
C LEU A 513 14.97 40.77 -6.56
N LYS A 514 15.06 39.54 -6.02
CA LYS A 514 15.30 39.24 -4.61
C LYS A 514 16.75 39.54 -4.16
N ASN A 515 17.74 39.35 -5.03
CA ASN A 515 19.15 39.72 -4.76
C ASN A 515 19.42 41.23 -4.96
N GLY A 516 18.52 41.93 -5.65
CA GLY A 516 18.65 43.35 -5.99
C GLY A 516 19.47 43.60 -7.26
N THR A 517 19.56 42.62 -8.16
CA THR A 517 20.08 42.75 -9.52
C THR A 517 18.94 43.04 -10.51
N ASP A 518 19.23 43.04 -11.82
CA ASP A 518 18.32 43.48 -12.89
C ASP A 518 18.18 42.30 -13.87
N PRO A 519 16.99 41.64 -13.97
CA PRO A 519 16.77 40.39 -14.73
C PRO A 519 16.93 40.52 -16.26
N LEU A 520 17.40 41.68 -16.73
CA LEU A 520 17.71 41.97 -18.13
C LEU A 520 19.22 42.26 -18.32
N THR A 521 20.07 42.04 -17.30
CA THR A 521 21.50 42.42 -17.30
C THR A 521 22.42 41.40 -16.59
N ALA A 522 22.92 40.44 -17.38
CA ALA A 522 23.72 39.30 -16.93
C ALA A 522 24.91 39.66 -16.01
N ASN A 523 24.96 38.98 -14.86
CA ASN A 523 25.93 39.14 -13.78
C ASN A 523 26.92 37.97 -13.72
N SER A 524 28.18 38.24 -13.37
CA SER A 524 29.21 37.19 -13.31
C SER A 524 29.26 36.42 -11.99
N THR A 525 28.74 37.02 -10.91
CA THR A 525 28.86 36.53 -9.52
C THR A 525 27.86 37.22 -8.61
N PHE A 526 27.29 36.47 -7.68
CA PHE A 526 26.32 36.93 -6.69
C PHE A 526 26.84 36.76 -5.25
N THR A 527 26.04 37.21 -4.28
CA THR A 527 26.22 36.90 -2.85
C THR A 527 24.97 36.18 -2.36
N ALA A 528 25.15 34.96 -1.85
CA ALA A 528 24.09 34.18 -1.22
C ALA A 528 24.17 34.37 0.31
N THR A 529 23.02 34.54 0.94
CA THR A 529 22.89 34.70 2.40
C THR A 529 21.69 33.93 2.92
N ALA A 530 21.89 33.18 4.00
CA ALA A 530 20.81 32.49 4.70
C ALA A 530 20.92 32.73 6.22
N THR A 531 19.77 32.68 6.89
CA THR A 531 19.62 32.74 8.35
C THR A 531 18.44 31.83 8.70
N TYR A 532 18.60 30.98 9.72
CA TYR A 532 17.53 30.12 10.22
C TYR A 532 16.97 30.72 11.50
N GLU A 533 15.69 31.08 11.51
CA GLU A 533 14.97 31.55 12.69
C GLU A 533 13.70 30.73 12.87
N ALA A 534 13.53 30.11 14.04
CA ALA A 534 12.27 29.47 14.44
C ALA A 534 11.93 29.80 15.91
N ASP A 535 10.68 29.54 16.29
CA ASP A 535 10.16 29.84 17.63
C ASP A 535 11.00 29.16 18.74
N ASN A 536 11.31 29.92 19.80
CA ASN A 536 12.02 29.48 21.00
C ASN A 536 13.49 29.00 20.83
N GLN A 537 14.15 29.27 19.70
CA GLN A 537 15.57 28.94 19.54
C GLN A 537 16.49 29.67 20.53
N SER A 538 17.41 28.92 21.13
CA SER A 538 18.46 29.46 22.02
C SER A 538 19.71 29.95 21.27
N VAL A 539 19.87 29.52 20.02
CA VAL A 539 20.97 29.90 19.12
C VAL A 539 20.43 30.05 17.69
N ILE A 540 20.75 31.17 17.04
CA ILE A 540 20.33 31.51 15.66
C ILE A 540 21.55 31.43 14.74
N PRO A 541 21.61 30.49 13.78
CA PRO A 541 22.68 30.39 12.79
C PRO A 541 22.42 31.27 11.56
N SER A 542 23.51 31.71 10.92
CA SER A 542 23.50 32.45 9.66
C SER A 542 24.77 32.18 8.86
N VAL A 543 24.68 32.28 7.53
CA VAL A 543 25.82 32.10 6.62
C VAL A 543 25.83 33.12 5.50
N VAL A 544 27.04 33.54 5.10
CA VAL A 544 27.26 34.39 3.93
C VAL A 544 28.28 33.71 3.02
N VAL A 545 27.88 33.45 1.77
CA VAL A 545 28.75 32.89 0.72
C VAL A 545 28.89 33.93 -0.40
N LYS A 546 30.12 34.23 -0.79
CA LYS A 546 30.44 35.26 -1.81
C LYS A 546 31.01 34.61 -3.07
N ASN A 547 30.89 35.33 -4.18
CA ASN A 547 31.40 34.93 -5.49
C ASN A 547 30.75 33.64 -6.02
N VAL A 548 29.47 33.43 -5.71
CA VAL A 548 28.69 32.29 -6.22
C VAL A 548 28.15 32.59 -7.63
N ARG A 549 27.87 31.57 -8.43
CA ARG A 549 27.17 31.71 -9.72
C ARG A 549 25.67 31.91 -9.50
N GLY A 550 24.95 32.45 -10.50
CA GLY A 550 23.49 32.57 -10.45
C GLY A 550 22.83 31.22 -10.14
N SER A 551 23.30 30.16 -10.80
CA SER A 551 22.81 28.78 -10.62
C SER A 551 23.10 28.14 -9.24
N GLN A 552 23.71 28.89 -8.30
CA GLN A 552 23.96 28.47 -6.92
C GLN A 552 23.16 29.32 -5.92
N LEU A 553 22.51 30.39 -6.36
CA LEU A 553 22.08 31.48 -5.50
C LEU A 553 20.91 31.12 -4.58
N ASP A 554 19.91 30.39 -5.07
CA ASP A 554 18.81 29.84 -4.25
C ASP A 554 19.13 28.48 -3.61
N SER A 555 20.27 27.87 -3.94
CA SER A 555 20.67 26.57 -3.36
C SER A 555 21.28 26.67 -1.95
N LEU A 556 21.42 27.87 -1.39
CA LEU A 556 22.02 28.08 -0.07
C LEU A 556 20.99 27.86 1.04
N THR A 557 21.08 26.72 1.73
CA THR A 557 20.21 26.40 2.87
C THR A 557 20.98 26.35 4.19
N ILE A 558 20.25 26.56 5.30
CA ILE A 558 20.67 26.19 6.65
C ILE A 558 19.56 25.31 7.22
N GLU A 559 19.92 24.14 7.72
CA GLU A 559 18.98 23.11 8.12
C GLU A 559 19.33 22.63 9.53
N GLU A 560 18.33 22.48 10.39
CA GLU A 560 18.52 22.00 11.76
C GLU A 560 18.61 20.48 11.76
N VAL A 561 19.69 19.94 12.33
CA VAL A 561 19.95 18.50 12.40
C VAL A 561 19.09 17.86 13.48
N THR A 562 18.23 16.93 13.07
CA THR A 562 17.25 16.23 13.92
C THR A 562 17.32 14.70 13.79
N ASP A 563 17.97 14.20 12.76
CA ASP A 563 18.11 12.80 12.38
C ASP A 563 19.29 12.10 13.07
N ASN A 564 20.45 12.75 13.14
CA ASN A 564 21.71 12.14 13.57
C ASN A 564 21.72 11.72 15.07
N PRO A 565 21.76 10.40 15.40
CA PRO A 565 21.71 9.92 16.79
C PRO A 565 22.92 10.34 17.65
N LEU A 566 24.02 10.75 17.01
CA LEU A 566 25.26 11.18 17.65
C LEU A 566 25.35 12.72 17.83
N ILE A 567 24.35 13.47 17.39
CA ILE A 567 24.27 14.94 17.48
C ILE A 567 22.93 15.36 18.11
N ASN A 568 22.88 15.42 19.44
CA ASN A 568 21.67 15.77 20.19
C ASN A 568 21.97 16.50 21.53
N ASP A 569 20.92 16.78 22.30
CA ASP A 569 20.97 17.52 23.57
C ASP A 569 21.77 16.82 24.69
N LYS A 570 22.09 15.53 24.53
CA LYS A 570 22.96 14.75 25.44
C LYS A 570 24.43 15.14 25.29
N ILE A 571 24.82 15.95 24.29
CA ILE A 571 26.20 16.44 24.12
C ILE A 571 26.62 17.34 25.30
N PRO A 572 27.74 17.05 25.98
CA PRO A 572 28.23 17.88 27.08
C PRO A 572 28.56 19.32 26.64
N GLY A 573 27.81 20.28 27.18
CA GLY A 573 27.97 21.69 26.81
C GLY A 573 27.03 22.18 25.70
N TYR A 574 26.02 21.37 25.32
CA TYR A 574 24.93 21.75 24.42
C TYR A 574 24.34 23.13 24.77
N MET A 575 24.11 23.96 23.74
CA MET A 575 23.49 25.28 23.86
C MET A 575 22.21 25.44 23.05
N GLY A 576 21.91 24.47 22.18
CA GLY A 576 20.96 24.54 21.09
C GLY A 576 21.42 23.63 19.96
N SER A 577 20.55 23.42 19.00
CA SER A 577 20.67 22.42 17.93
C SER A 577 21.94 22.59 17.08
N ALA A 578 22.33 21.51 16.41
CA ALA A 578 23.30 21.57 15.33
C ALA A 578 22.63 21.92 14.01
N TYR A 579 23.42 22.38 13.05
CA TYR A 579 22.93 22.82 11.75
C TYR A 579 23.85 22.43 10.61
N ASP A 580 23.26 21.88 9.56
CA ASP A 580 23.89 21.71 8.27
C ASP A 580 23.76 22.99 7.45
N PHE A 581 24.75 23.22 6.60
CA PHE A 581 24.82 24.35 5.69
C PHE A 581 25.07 23.76 4.31
N ASN A 582 24.24 24.05 3.32
CA ASN A 582 24.35 23.45 2.00
C ASN A 582 24.39 24.52 0.92
N ILE A 583 25.13 24.27 -0.16
CA ILE A 583 25.10 25.06 -1.40
C ILE A 583 25.54 24.19 -2.57
N ASN A 584 24.87 24.30 -3.72
CA ASN A 584 25.21 23.50 -4.89
C ASN A 584 26.64 23.77 -5.38
N GLY A 585 27.37 22.70 -5.70
CA GLY A 585 28.71 22.79 -6.29
C GLY A 585 29.80 23.15 -5.29
N SER A 586 30.73 24.02 -5.69
CA SER A 586 31.88 24.41 -4.84
C SER A 586 31.91 25.90 -4.61
N PHE A 587 32.42 26.30 -3.44
CA PHE A 587 32.62 27.69 -3.03
C PHE A 587 34.04 27.89 -2.49
N GLU A 588 34.55 29.14 -2.53
CA GLU A 588 35.91 29.45 -2.07
C GLU A 588 35.99 29.59 -0.54
N SER A 589 35.02 30.29 0.04
CA SER A 589 34.89 30.45 1.49
C SER A 589 33.47 30.91 1.87
N ALA A 590 33.02 30.50 3.06
CA ALA A 590 31.78 30.94 3.67
C ALA A 590 32.08 31.50 5.08
N VAL A 591 31.27 32.46 5.52
CA VAL A 591 31.29 32.97 6.90
C VAL A 591 30.07 32.42 7.63
N ILE A 592 30.27 31.44 8.51
CA ILE A 592 29.22 30.90 9.38
C ILE A 592 29.24 31.70 10.68
N SER A 593 28.05 32.08 11.18
CA SER A 593 27.89 32.82 12.42
C SER A 593 26.72 32.29 13.24
N PHE A 594 26.90 32.18 14.56
CA PHE A 594 25.88 31.79 15.52
C PHE A 594 25.64 32.92 16.53
N GLN A 595 24.40 33.38 16.66
CA GLN A 595 23.99 34.33 17.69
C GLN A 595 23.38 33.58 18.89
N PHE A 596 23.73 33.97 20.12
CA PHE A 596 23.31 33.31 21.36
C PHE A 596 22.84 34.32 22.42
N ASP A 597 22.24 33.86 23.54
CA ASP A 597 21.84 34.77 24.62
C ASP A 597 23.04 35.50 25.23
N LYS A 598 23.02 36.83 25.11
CA LYS A 598 23.99 37.76 25.68
C LYS A 598 24.17 37.61 27.20
N ASN A 599 23.18 37.12 27.93
CA ASN A 599 23.30 36.89 29.38
C ASN A 599 24.33 35.81 29.73
N LEU A 600 24.59 34.85 28.85
CA LEU A 600 25.57 33.78 29.06
C LEU A 600 27.00 34.35 29.24
N LEU A 601 27.30 35.50 28.63
CA LEU A 601 28.57 36.23 28.80
C LEU A 601 28.79 36.79 30.22
N THR A 602 27.82 36.66 31.12
CA THR A 602 27.99 36.99 32.55
C THR A 602 28.60 35.85 33.36
N ASP A 603 28.53 34.61 32.87
CA ASP A 603 29.23 33.46 33.45
C ASP A 603 30.69 33.45 32.98
N LYS A 604 31.62 33.33 33.93
CA LYS A 604 33.07 33.28 33.67
C LYS A 604 33.57 31.92 33.19
N THR A 605 32.74 30.89 33.31
CA THR A 605 33.02 29.52 32.84
C THR A 605 32.48 29.27 31.44
N PHE A 606 31.58 30.14 30.95
CA PHE A 606 31.03 30.06 29.62
C PHE A 606 32.04 30.52 28.56
N VAL A 607 32.37 29.63 27.63
CA VAL A 607 33.21 29.92 26.45
C VAL A 607 32.51 29.35 25.23
N PRO A 608 31.86 30.17 24.38
CA PRO A 608 31.22 29.68 23.17
C PRO A 608 32.29 29.30 22.14
N ALA A 609 32.13 28.13 21.52
CA ALA A 609 32.93 27.71 20.36
C ALA A 609 32.07 26.89 19.39
N ILE A 610 32.24 27.17 18.10
CA ILE A 610 31.67 26.43 16.98
C ILE A 610 32.49 25.15 16.79
N TYR A 611 31.84 24.00 16.78
CA TYR A 611 32.40 22.72 16.39
C TYR A 611 31.78 22.27 15.07
N TYR A 612 32.50 21.45 14.30
CA TYR A 612 31.96 20.71 13.16
C TYR A 612 32.06 19.21 13.39
N TYR A 613 31.16 18.44 12.78
CA TYR A 613 31.15 16.98 12.90
C TYR A 613 32.05 16.34 11.83
N ASN A 614 33.00 15.54 12.29
CA ASN A 614 33.83 14.68 11.45
C ASN A 614 33.21 13.28 11.43
N GLU A 615 32.43 12.97 10.39
CA GLU A 615 31.77 11.67 10.17
C GLU A 615 32.76 10.50 10.18
N ASP A 616 33.88 10.63 9.45
CA ASP A 616 34.95 9.62 9.37
C ASP A 616 35.49 9.22 10.75
N GLN A 617 35.44 10.12 11.74
CA GLN A 617 35.89 9.86 13.12
C GLN A 617 34.74 9.75 14.12
N GLN A 618 33.51 10.12 13.75
CA GLN A 618 32.36 10.36 14.66
C GLN A 618 32.69 11.33 15.81
N THR A 619 33.46 12.39 15.54
CA THR A 619 33.94 13.35 16.55
C THR A 619 33.60 14.80 16.22
N LEU A 620 33.39 15.62 17.25
CA LEU A 620 33.23 17.08 17.12
C LEU A 620 34.60 17.80 17.20
N GLU A 621 34.98 18.49 16.13
CA GLU A 621 36.24 19.23 15.99
C GLU A 621 36.02 20.75 16.05
N GLU A 622 36.88 21.47 16.77
CA GLU A 622 36.73 22.93 16.93
C GLU A 622 37.13 23.65 15.63
N LEU A 623 36.22 24.48 15.09
CA LEU A 623 36.49 25.24 13.88
C LEU A 623 37.56 26.33 14.13
N GLU A 624 38.58 26.43 13.28
CA GLU A 624 39.69 27.36 13.53
C GLU A 624 39.31 28.85 13.39
N ASN A 625 40.08 29.73 14.03
CA ASN A 625 40.08 31.19 13.82
C ASN A 625 38.74 31.92 14.10
N GLN A 626 37.96 31.42 15.06
CA GLN A 626 36.67 32.01 15.45
C GLN A 626 36.81 33.40 16.08
N THR A 627 35.82 34.27 15.85
CA THR A 627 35.76 35.65 16.35
C THR A 627 34.42 35.93 17.04
N ILE A 628 34.44 36.49 18.25
CA ILE A 628 33.22 36.87 18.98
C ILE A 628 32.99 38.38 18.85
N THR A 629 31.82 38.77 18.36
CA THR A 629 31.37 40.17 18.25
C THR A 629 30.00 40.34 18.89
N GLY A 630 29.93 41.05 20.02
CA GLY A 630 28.67 41.23 20.74
C GLY A 630 28.18 39.92 21.35
N ASN A 631 27.02 39.43 20.90
CA ASN A 631 26.45 38.13 21.26
C ASN A 631 26.42 37.14 20.10
N ALA A 632 27.29 37.33 19.10
CA ALA A 632 27.49 36.40 18.00
C ALA A 632 28.94 35.94 17.93
N ILE A 633 29.15 34.69 17.55
CA ILE A 633 30.45 34.10 17.22
C ILE A 633 30.44 33.72 15.74
N SER A 634 31.55 33.98 15.03
CA SER A 634 31.68 33.71 13.61
C SER A 634 33.03 33.14 13.23
N ALA A 635 33.07 32.34 12.16
CA ALA A 635 34.28 31.72 11.65
C ALA A 635 34.22 31.63 10.11
N VAL A 636 35.40 31.52 9.48
CA VAL A 636 35.52 31.33 8.03
C VAL A 636 35.79 29.85 7.75
N THR A 637 34.92 29.22 6.97
CA THR A 637 35.08 27.83 6.51
C THR A 637 35.32 27.76 5.00
N LYS A 638 35.86 26.63 4.54
CA LYS A 638 36.11 26.28 3.13
C LYS A 638 35.38 24.99 2.69
N HIS A 639 34.62 24.41 3.60
CA HIS A 639 33.75 23.28 3.39
C HIS A 639 32.47 23.54 4.19
N PHE A 640 31.43 22.75 3.93
CA PHE A 640 30.34 22.61 4.88
C PHE A 640 30.38 21.22 5.54
N SER A 641 29.54 21.03 6.54
CA SER A 641 29.47 19.93 7.51
C SER A 641 28.34 20.30 8.49
N THR A 642 27.95 19.39 9.39
CA THR A 642 27.15 19.74 10.57
C THR A 642 27.95 20.60 11.53
N TYR A 643 27.48 21.81 11.84
CA TYR A 643 28.09 22.70 12.84
C TYR A 643 27.19 22.89 14.07
N ILE A 644 27.79 22.88 15.26
CA ILE A 644 27.10 23.08 16.54
C ILE A 644 27.82 24.12 17.40
N LEU A 645 27.06 24.95 18.10
CA LEU A 645 27.59 25.88 19.10
C LEU A 645 27.59 25.23 20.49
N LEU A 646 28.77 25.09 21.10
CA LEU A 646 28.91 24.48 22.43
C LEU A 646 29.61 25.41 23.43
N ASN A 647 29.31 25.21 24.71
CA ASN A 647 30.13 25.71 25.80
C ASN A 647 31.39 24.84 25.94
N LYS A 648 32.49 25.30 25.33
CA LYS A 648 33.80 24.64 25.27
C LYS A 648 34.28 24.11 26.62
N THR A 649 34.13 24.88 27.70
CA THR A 649 34.56 24.48 29.05
C THR A 649 33.86 23.21 29.56
N ALA A 650 32.60 22.99 29.16
CA ALA A 650 31.84 21.81 29.51
C ALA A 650 32.18 20.62 28.61
N PHE A 651 32.33 20.85 27.30
CA PHE A 651 32.70 19.83 26.32
C PHE A 651 34.11 19.26 26.57
N GLU A 652 35.12 20.12 26.73
CA GLU A 652 36.50 19.71 27.04
C GLU A 652 36.64 18.97 28.37
N LYS A 653 35.65 19.04 29.26
CA LYS A 653 35.67 18.32 30.54
C LYS A 653 35.55 16.80 30.35
N VAL A 654 34.96 16.33 29.25
CA VAL A 654 34.82 14.90 28.93
C VAL A 654 36.19 14.25 28.76
N TRP A 655 37.11 14.93 28.08
CA TRP A 655 38.43 14.42 27.69
C TRP A 655 39.51 14.54 28.78
N LYS A 656 39.12 14.54 30.06
CA LYS A 656 40.05 14.71 31.20
C LYS A 656 40.59 13.43 31.79
N ASP A 657 39.91 12.31 31.55
CA ASP A 657 40.31 11.00 32.07
C ASP A 657 41.34 10.36 31.12
N ASP A 658 42.43 9.82 31.68
CA ASP A 658 43.47 9.10 30.93
C ASP A 658 43.04 7.64 30.73
N ILE A 659 42.32 7.39 29.64
CA ILE A 659 41.74 6.07 29.31
C ILE A 659 42.73 5.28 28.44
N LYS A 660 42.92 3.99 28.76
CA LYS A 660 43.75 3.08 27.96
C LYS A 660 43.04 2.74 26.64
N GLY A 661 43.76 2.84 25.52
CA GLY A 661 43.21 2.56 24.19
C GLY A 661 43.40 1.10 23.74
N PRO A 662 42.62 0.64 22.75
CA PRO A 662 42.76 -0.69 22.17
C PRO A 662 44.09 -0.84 21.39
N GLY A 663 44.64 -2.06 21.34
CA GLY A 663 45.73 -2.38 20.41
C GLY A 663 47.08 -2.79 21.00
N THR A 664 47.14 -3.49 22.13
CA THR A 664 48.28 -4.39 22.41
C THR A 664 47.78 -5.79 22.75
N ASN A 665 48.47 -6.84 22.27
CA ASN A 665 48.23 -8.24 22.66
C ASN A 665 47.95 -8.31 24.17
N ALA A 666 46.94 -9.08 24.58
CA ALA A 666 46.62 -9.29 25.99
C ALA A 666 47.86 -9.80 26.75
N LYS A 667 48.55 -8.89 27.44
CA LYS A 667 49.74 -9.20 28.21
C LYS A 667 49.35 -9.40 29.66
N HIS A 668 49.53 -10.62 30.15
CA HIS A 668 49.27 -10.95 31.55
C HIS A 668 50.37 -10.35 32.44
N LEU A 669 49.99 -9.96 33.66
CA LEU A 669 50.88 -9.28 34.60
C LEU A 669 51.75 -10.29 35.33
N ARG A 670 53.04 -9.99 35.48
CA ARG A 670 53.95 -10.69 36.40
C ARG A 670 54.48 -9.72 37.42
N ILE A 671 54.07 -9.87 38.68
CA ILE A 671 54.31 -8.86 39.72
C ILE A 671 55.28 -9.37 40.79
N GLY A 672 56.46 -8.76 40.88
CA GLY A 672 57.38 -8.94 42.00
C GLY A 672 57.06 -7.99 43.15
N PHE A 673 56.37 -8.47 44.18
CA PHE A 673 56.16 -7.69 45.40
C PHE A 673 57.42 -7.74 46.26
N VAL A 674 58.17 -6.63 46.28
CA VAL A 674 59.43 -6.48 47.02
C VAL A 674 59.14 -5.77 48.34
N VAL A 675 58.98 -6.55 49.40
CA VAL A 675 58.46 -6.09 50.69
C VAL A 675 59.58 -5.95 51.72
N ASP A 676 59.72 -4.74 52.26
CA ASP A 676 60.59 -4.46 53.39
C ASP A 676 60.06 -5.17 54.64
N VAL A 677 60.92 -5.99 55.24
CA VAL A 677 60.68 -6.68 56.51
C VAL A 677 61.79 -6.38 57.52
N SER A 678 62.44 -5.22 57.41
CA SER A 678 63.37 -4.71 58.41
C SER A 678 62.71 -4.47 59.79
N GLY A 679 63.51 -4.16 60.81
CA GLY A 679 63.00 -3.90 62.16
C GLY A 679 62.04 -2.70 62.26
N SER A 680 62.20 -1.68 61.41
CA SER A 680 61.35 -0.47 61.38
C SER A 680 59.91 -0.74 60.95
N MET A 681 59.71 -1.78 60.14
CA MET A 681 58.40 -2.27 59.65
C MET A 681 57.58 -3.00 60.73
N SER A 682 58.13 -3.23 61.92
CA SER A 682 57.44 -3.97 62.99
C SER A 682 56.15 -3.27 63.48
N GLY A 683 55.22 -4.07 64.02
CA GLY A 683 53.92 -3.58 64.49
C GLY A 683 52.94 -3.30 63.35
N THR A 684 52.28 -2.15 63.39
CA THR A 684 51.15 -1.82 62.50
C THR A 684 51.52 -1.69 61.03
N LYS A 685 52.74 -1.26 60.70
CA LYS A 685 53.20 -1.08 59.32
C LYS A 685 53.13 -2.38 58.53
N LEU A 686 53.84 -3.41 58.97
CA LEU A 686 53.83 -4.71 58.31
C LEU A 686 52.43 -5.38 58.35
N SER A 687 51.60 -5.16 59.38
CA SER A 687 50.23 -5.68 59.34
C SER A 687 49.36 -5.00 58.28
N THR A 688 49.46 -3.68 58.09
CA THR A 688 48.72 -2.99 57.04
C THR A 688 49.24 -3.36 55.66
N VAL A 689 50.57 -3.44 55.46
CA VAL A 689 51.17 -3.93 54.21
C VAL A 689 50.65 -5.32 53.85
N LYS A 690 50.54 -6.24 54.83
CA LYS A 690 49.91 -7.56 54.60
C LYS A 690 48.46 -7.46 54.16
N THR A 691 47.65 -6.61 54.80
CA THR A 691 46.25 -6.40 54.43
C THR A 691 46.13 -5.90 52.98
N VAL A 692 46.86 -4.83 52.64
CA VAL A 692 46.76 -4.21 51.30
C VAL A 692 47.30 -5.14 50.22
N LEU A 693 48.40 -5.87 50.47
CA LEU A 693 48.90 -6.91 49.55
C LEU A 693 47.89 -8.03 49.34
N ASN A 694 47.26 -8.56 50.40
CA ASN A 694 46.23 -9.58 50.25
C ASN A 694 45.01 -9.07 49.47
N ASN A 695 44.60 -7.82 49.70
CA ASN A 695 43.52 -7.19 48.94
C ASN A 695 43.87 -7.05 47.44
N PHE A 696 45.12 -6.72 47.12
CA PHE A 696 45.59 -6.63 45.74
C PHE A 696 45.78 -8.01 45.07
N ILE A 697 46.25 -9.03 45.80
CA ILE A 697 46.36 -10.41 45.28
C ILE A 697 44.98 -10.98 44.92
N ASN A 698 43.94 -10.64 45.68
CA ASN A 698 42.58 -11.13 45.44
C ASN A 698 41.96 -10.65 44.12
N ILE A 699 42.43 -9.53 43.56
CA ILE A 699 41.89 -8.92 42.33
C ILE A 699 42.75 -9.19 41.08
N LEU A 700 43.88 -9.89 41.21
CA LEU A 700 44.68 -10.32 40.05
C LEU A 700 43.86 -11.25 39.16
N GLY A 701 44.05 -11.19 37.84
CA GLY A 701 43.44 -12.12 36.90
C GLY A 701 43.95 -13.55 37.09
N ASP A 702 43.19 -14.54 36.63
CA ASP A 702 43.55 -15.96 36.83
C ASP A 702 44.76 -16.44 35.99
N LYS A 703 45.23 -15.60 35.06
CA LYS A 703 46.47 -15.80 34.30
C LYS A 703 47.62 -14.92 34.79
N ASP A 704 47.36 -13.95 35.66
CA ASP A 704 48.40 -13.11 36.25
C ASP A 704 49.22 -13.93 37.24
N GLN A 705 50.48 -13.56 37.39
CA GLN A 705 51.41 -14.20 38.30
C GLN A 705 51.98 -13.16 39.26
N ALA A 706 52.26 -13.58 40.48
CA ALA A 706 53.04 -12.77 41.40
C ALA A 706 54.11 -13.60 42.11
N SER A 707 55.11 -12.92 42.64
CA SER A 707 56.08 -13.45 43.59
C SER A 707 56.13 -12.53 44.81
N ILE A 708 56.41 -13.12 45.98
CA ILE A 708 56.58 -12.38 47.23
C ILE A 708 58.07 -12.44 47.59
N ILE A 709 58.77 -11.33 47.41
CA ILE A 709 60.17 -11.16 47.81
C ILE A 709 60.19 -10.39 49.12
N LYS A 710 60.85 -10.91 50.15
CA LYS A 710 61.13 -10.14 51.36
C LYS A 710 62.56 -9.63 51.33
N PHE A 711 62.81 -8.44 51.86
CA PHE A 711 64.17 -7.97 52.09
C PHE A 711 64.34 -7.32 53.46
N ASN A 712 65.55 -7.49 54.01
CA ASN A 712 66.03 -6.80 55.19
C ASN A 712 67.53 -6.49 54.99
N SER A 713 68.44 -7.01 55.82
CA SER A 713 69.88 -7.04 55.55
C SER A 713 70.26 -7.88 54.32
N SER A 714 69.33 -8.69 53.81
CA SER A 714 69.43 -9.48 52.58
C SER A 714 68.03 -9.71 52.00
N ALA A 715 67.94 -10.01 50.70
CA ALA A 715 66.70 -10.46 50.07
C ALA A 715 66.56 -11.98 50.03
N SER A 716 65.33 -12.46 49.89
CA SER A 716 65.01 -13.85 49.55
C SER A 716 63.57 -13.95 49.04
N THR A 717 63.33 -14.70 47.96
CA THR A 717 61.97 -15.12 47.57
C THR A 717 61.29 -15.93 48.70
N VAL A 718 60.07 -15.53 49.05
CA VAL A 718 59.16 -16.24 50.00
C VAL A 718 58.16 -17.11 49.25
N VAL A 719 57.64 -16.61 48.12
CA VAL A 719 56.81 -17.35 47.18
C VAL A 719 57.33 -17.03 45.77
N PRO A 720 57.81 -18.01 44.99
CA PRO A 720 58.26 -17.79 43.62
C PRO A 720 57.08 -17.50 42.69
N MET A 721 57.36 -16.94 41.52
CA MET A 721 56.36 -16.49 40.55
C MET A 721 55.27 -17.55 40.29
N THR A 722 54.02 -17.24 40.64
CA THR A 722 52.88 -18.17 40.59
C THR A 722 51.54 -17.45 40.44
N ALA A 723 50.55 -18.12 39.84
CA ALA A 723 49.15 -17.69 39.80
C ALA A 723 48.32 -18.19 41.01
N ASP A 724 48.92 -19.00 41.91
CA ASP A 724 48.23 -19.51 43.10
C ASP A 724 48.05 -18.42 44.16
N LYS A 725 46.89 -17.74 44.09
CA LYS A 725 46.42 -16.73 45.05
C LYS A 725 46.45 -17.21 46.51
N THR A 726 46.24 -18.52 46.76
CA THR A 726 46.28 -19.10 48.12
C THR A 726 47.71 -19.23 48.64
N ALA A 727 48.65 -19.65 47.79
CA ALA A 727 50.08 -19.68 48.11
C ALA A 727 50.62 -18.26 48.35
N LEU A 728 50.23 -17.29 47.51
CA LEU A 728 50.60 -15.88 47.66
C LEU A 728 50.12 -15.28 48.98
N ALA A 729 48.83 -15.41 49.30
CA ALA A 729 48.28 -14.93 50.57
C ALA A 729 48.93 -15.61 51.79
N SER A 730 49.25 -16.89 51.68
CA SER A 730 50.01 -17.62 52.73
C SER A 730 51.43 -17.06 52.90
N GLY A 731 52.11 -16.72 51.80
CA GLY A 731 53.43 -16.08 51.79
C GLY A 731 53.44 -14.69 52.41
N VAL A 732 52.47 -13.84 52.05
CA VAL A 732 52.27 -12.52 52.66
C VAL A 732 52.06 -12.66 54.17
N ASN A 733 51.22 -13.61 54.60
CA ASN A 733 50.98 -13.86 56.02
C ASN A 733 52.23 -14.34 56.78
N TYR A 734 53.18 -15.00 56.11
CA TYR A 734 54.45 -15.47 56.70
C TYR A 734 55.51 -14.36 56.93
N LEU A 735 55.35 -13.17 56.33
CA LEU A 735 56.31 -12.06 56.49
C LEU A 735 56.46 -11.64 57.97
N SER A 736 57.69 -11.36 58.42
CA SER A 736 57.96 -10.97 59.82
C SER A 736 59.16 -10.03 59.93
N ALA A 737 58.97 -8.92 60.66
CA ALA A 737 59.92 -7.82 60.77
C ALA A 737 61.18 -8.19 61.60
N ASN A 738 62.37 -8.15 60.98
CA ASN A 738 63.68 -8.27 61.62
C ASN A 738 64.81 -7.79 60.69
N GLY A 739 65.96 -7.41 61.26
CA GLY A 739 67.16 -7.02 60.49
C GLY A 739 67.22 -5.53 60.11
N LEU A 740 68.25 -5.16 59.34
CA LEU A 740 68.44 -3.83 58.75
C LEU A 740 67.68 -3.73 57.41
N THR A 741 67.96 -2.70 56.60
CA THR A 741 67.27 -2.41 55.33
C THR A 741 68.27 -2.37 54.17
N ALA A 742 68.00 -3.10 53.08
CA ALA A 742 68.85 -3.15 51.88
C ALA A 742 68.00 -3.31 50.60
N ILE A 743 67.34 -2.23 50.18
CA ILE A 743 66.31 -2.16 49.13
C ILE A 743 66.85 -2.69 47.80
N TYR A 744 68.09 -2.35 47.42
CA TYR A 744 68.72 -2.83 46.19
C TYR A 744 68.80 -4.37 46.10
N THR A 745 68.86 -5.08 47.24
CA THR A 745 68.89 -6.55 47.21
C THR A 745 67.53 -7.12 46.84
N GLY A 746 66.44 -6.52 47.31
CA GLY A 746 65.08 -6.96 47.01
C GLY A 746 64.70 -6.75 45.54
N ILE A 747 65.08 -5.60 44.98
CA ILE A 747 64.89 -5.30 43.55
C ILE A 747 65.73 -6.26 42.69
N GLY A 748 66.96 -6.59 43.10
CA GLY A 748 67.81 -7.55 42.41
C GLY A 748 67.18 -8.95 42.31
N GLU A 749 66.71 -9.47 43.45
CA GLU A 749 66.06 -10.78 43.56
C GLU A 749 64.78 -10.84 42.69
N ALA A 750 63.92 -9.82 42.72
CA ALA A 750 62.72 -9.76 41.88
C ALA A 750 63.05 -9.71 40.38
N LEU A 751 64.11 -9.01 39.98
CA LEU A 751 64.60 -9.00 38.59
C LEU A 751 65.24 -10.33 38.15
N ASP A 752 65.54 -11.25 39.07
CA ASP A 752 66.02 -12.62 38.76
C ASP A 752 64.86 -13.63 38.63
N GLU A 753 63.64 -13.32 39.11
CA GLU A 753 62.43 -14.13 38.88
C GLU A 753 61.86 -13.95 37.44
N PHE A 754 62.13 -12.81 36.78
CA PHE A 754 61.63 -12.56 35.43
C PHE A 754 62.46 -13.25 34.35
N SER A 755 61.77 -14.00 33.49
CA SER A 755 62.32 -14.67 32.30
C SER A 755 61.97 -13.94 31.01
N ASP A 756 62.78 -14.15 29.95
CA ASP A 756 62.47 -13.71 28.58
C ASP A 756 61.22 -14.43 28.03
N ALA A 757 60.04 -13.92 28.39
CA ALA A 757 58.75 -14.36 27.89
C ALA A 757 58.14 -13.30 26.97
N ALA A 758 57.53 -13.74 25.87
CA ALA A 758 56.68 -12.87 25.07
C ALA A 758 55.35 -12.61 25.80
N ASP A 759 54.72 -11.47 25.47
CA ASP A 759 53.34 -11.15 25.86
C ASP A 759 53.03 -11.14 27.38
N VAL A 760 53.94 -10.58 28.18
CA VAL A 760 53.73 -10.28 29.62
C VAL A 760 54.13 -8.84 29.99
N TYR A 761 53.52 -8.29 31.05
CA TYR A 761 53.94 -7.04 31.69
C TYR A 761 54.65 -7.32 33.02
N ASP A 762 55.98 -7.26 33.00
CA ASP A 762 56.81 -7.45 34.19
C ASP A 762 56.82 -6.18 35.05
N THR A 763 56.36 -6.30 36.28
CA THR A 763 56.17 -5.18 37.20
C THR A 763 56.79 -5.49 38.56
N ILE A 764 57.59 -4.59 39.11
CA ILE A 764 58.08 -4.68 40.50
C ILE A 764 57.35 -3.64 41.34
N ILE A 765 56.79 -4.03 42.47
CA ILE A 765 56.21 -3.10 43.46
C ILE A 765 57.06 -3.17 44.72
N VAL A 766 57.87 -2.13 44.94
CA VAL A 766 58.76 -2.01 46.10
C VAL A 766 58.03 -1.28 47.23
N LEU A 767 58.02 -1.86 48.43
CA LEU A 767 57.39 -1.31 49.62
C LEU A 767 58.45 -1.16 50.72
N THR A 768 58.73 0.07 51.18
CA THR A 768 59.75 0.33 52.20
C THR A 768 59.41 1.51 53.11
N ASP A 769 59.90 1.50 54.34
CA ASP A 769 59.72 2.58 55.33
C ASP A 769 61.03 3.27 55.75
N GLY A 770 62.13 3.04 55.03
CA GLY A 770 63.45 3.50 55.44
C GLY A 770 64.44 3.80 54.31
N TYR A 771 65.72 3.76 54.70
CA TYR A 771 66.90 4.00 53.89
C TYR A 771 67.78 2.75 53.90
N ASP A 772 68.67 2.58 52.92
CA ASP A 772 69.68 1.51 52.98
C ASP A 772 70.64 1.68 54.18
N GLU A 773 70.81 0.62 54.97
CA GLU A 773 71.69 0.60 56.15
C GLU A 773 72.78 -0.49 56.06
N PRO A 774 74.07 -0.16 56.33
CA PRO A 774 74.60 1.17 56.64
C PRO A 774 74.68 2.07 55.39
N SER A 775 74.57 3.38 55.59
CA SER A 775 74.46 4.41 54.54
C SER A 775 75.75 4.69 53.75
N VAL A 776 76.30 3.65 53.12
CA VAL A 776 77.32 3.80 52.06
C VAL A 776 76.63 4.02 50.71
N THR A 777 77.19 4.85 49.84
CA THR A 777 76.52 5.26 48.60
C THR A 777 76.38 4.08 47.62
N TYR A 778 75.17 3.53 47.50
CA TYR A 778 74.87 2.37 46.65
C TYR A 778 74.51 2.74 45.19
N ASP A 779 74.65 4.01 44.79
CA ASP A 779 74.27 4.56 43.47
C ASP A 779 74.61 3.69 42.27
N ASN A 780 75.82 3.12 42.23
CA ASN A 780 76.26 2.25 41.12
C ASN A 780 75.43 0.97 41.03
N LYS A 781 75.03 0.38 42.17
CA LYS A 781 74.17 -0.81 42.20
C LYS A 781 72.77 -0.50 41.69
N TYR A 782 72.21 0.65 42.08
CA TYR A 782 70.90 1.08 41.56
C TYR A 782 70.95 1.40 40.07
N ALA A 783 72.04 1.99 39.57
CA ALA A 783 72.24 2.20 38.13
C ALA A 783 72.29 0.86 37.35
N ASP A 784 72.98 -0.16 37.89
CA ASP A 784 73.01 -1.51 37.29
C ASP A 784 71.62 -2.19 37.34
N LEU A 785 70.86 -2.01 38.43
CA LEU A 785 69.50 -2.56 38.57
C LEU A 785 68.49 -1.89 37.64
N VAL A 786 68.49 -0.56 37.54
CA VAL A 786 67.65 0.19 36.58
C VAL A 786 67.98 -0.25 35.16
N LYS A 787 69.27 -0.41 34.83
CA LYS A 787 69.69 -0.92 33.52
C LYS A 787 69.20 -2.35 33.27
N LYS A 788 69.26 -3.24 34.26
CA LYS A 788 68.73 -4.61 34.17
C LYS A 788 67.21 -4.61 34.00
N ALA A 789 66.49 -3.77 34.72
CA ALA A 789 65.03 -3.61 34.59
C ALA A 789 64.64 -3.15 33.18
N VAL A 790 65.28 -2.09 32.66
CA VAL A 790 65.08 -1.61 31.28
C VAL A 790 65.43 -2.68 30.24
N GLN A 791 66.48 -3.48 30.46
CA GLN A 791 66.83 -4.61 29.57
C GLN A 791 65.77 -5.71 29.59
N ASN A 792 65.26 -6.07 30.76
CA ASN A 792 64.19 -7.06 30.95
C ASN A 792 62.79 -6.51 30.60
N LYS A 793 62.67 -5.22 30.24
CA LYS A 793 61.40 -4.49 30.05
C LYS A 793 60.49 -4.50 31.29
N ALA A 794 61.08 -4.59 32.47
CA ALA A 794 60.38 -4.60 33.75
C ALA A 794 60.21 -3.16 34.28
N THR A 795 58.98 -2.81 34.61
CA THR A 795 58.60 -1.50 35.18
C THR A 795 58.69 -1.56 36.71
N ILE A 796 59.38 -0.62 37.36
CA ILE A 796 59.47 -0.58 38.83
C ILE A 796 58.59 0.55 39.37
N TYR A 797 57.61 0.19 40.18
CA TYR A 797 56.89 1.11 41.05
C TYR A 797 57.48 1.06 42.46
N THR A 798 57.54 2.22 43.12
CA THR A 798 58.10 2.33 44.47
C THR A 798 57.12 3.05 45.38
N ILE A 799 56.80 2.45 46.52
CA ILE A 799 55.93 3.02 47.55
C ILE A 799 56.76 3.26 48.80
N GLY A 800 56.93 4.53 49.14
CA GLY A 800 57.52 4.96 50.40
C GLY A 800 56.47 5.02 51.51
N ILE A 801 56.78 4.51 52.69
CA ILE A 801 55.93 4.56 53.89
C ILE A 801 56.56 5.51 54.92
N ASN A 802 55.85 6.56 55.30
CA ASN A 802 56.28 7.63 56.20
C ASN A 802 57.52 8.43 55.70
N THR A 803 58.75 7.99 55.99
CA THR A 803 59.98 8.78 55.78
C THR A 803 61.06 7.92 55.14
N VAL A 804 61.30 8.16 53.86
CA VAL A 804 62.14 7.35 52.97
C VAL A 804 63.10 8.20 52.14
N ASP A 805 64.01 7.57 51.40
CA ASP A 805 64.77 8.24 50.35
C ASP A 805 63.91 8.49 49.11
N THR A 806 63.07 9.53 49.16
CA THR A 806 62.23 9.96 48.04
C THR A 806 63.03 10.17 46.76
N ALA A 807 64.23 10.76 46.83
CA ALA A 807 65.03 11.07 45.66
C ALA A 807 65.54 9.78 44.96
N LEU A 808 65.92 8.77 45.73
CA LEU A 808 66.33 7.47 45.22
C LEU A 808 65.13 6.70 44.62
N LEU A 809 64.01 6.62 45.35
CA LEU A 809 62.84 5.84 44.93
C LEU A 809 62.17 6.43 43.67
N THR A 810 61.96 7.75 43.63
CA THR A 810 61.48 8.45 42.43
C THR A 810 62.39 8.19 41.23
N LYS A 811 63.71 8.31 41.40
CA LYS A 811 64.69 8.06 40.33
C LYS A 811 64.65 6.62 39.80
N ILE A 812 64.47 5.62 40.66
CA ILE A 812 64.35 4.21 40.22
C ILE A 812 63.06 4.01 39.42
N ALA A 813 61.94 4.54 39.90
CA ALA A 813 60.66 4.36 39.25
C ALA A 813 60.62 5.04 37.88
N GLU A 814 60.90 6.34 37.82
CA GLU A 814 60.86 7.12 36.57
C GLU A 814 61.81 6.56 35.50
N GLN A 815 63.02 6.11 35.88
CA GLN A 815 63.99 5.56 34.93
C GLN A 815 63.64 4.16 34.40
N THR A 816 62.63 3.50 34.96
CA THR A 816 62.10 2.21 34.48
C THR A 816 60.69 2.32 33.89
N GLY A 817 60.15 3.54 33.78
CA GLY A 817 58.80 3.80 33.26
C GLY A 817 57.68 3.67 34.29
N GLY A 818 58.01 3.49 35.58
CA GLY A 818 57.04 3.42 36.67
C GLY A 818 56.89 4.76 37.41
N LYS A 819 56.00 4.79 38.39
CA LYS A 819 55.70 5.95 39.24
C LYS A 819 56.13 5.69 40.70
N TYR A 820 56.49 6.76 41.41
CA TYR A 820 56.72 6.74 42.86
C TYR A 820 55.49 7.25 43.60
N TYR A 821 55.11 6.54 44.66
CA TYR A 821 54.01 6.88 45.54
C TYR A 821 54.53 7.05 46.98
N LEU A 822 53.95 8.00 47.73
CA LEU A 822 54.29 8.25 49.12
C LEU A 822 53.05 8.08 50.00
N ALA A 823 53.00 7.00 50.76
CA ALA A 823 52.08 6.86 51.87
C ALA A 823 52.63 7.65 53.06
N SER A 824 52.17 8.89 53.23
CA SER A 824 52.68 9.83 54.26
C SER A 824 52.36 9.35 55.67
N VAL A 825 51.23 8.67 55.83
CA VAL A 825 50.90 7.79 56.96
C VAL A 825 50.46 6.42 56.44
N ILE A 826 50.47 5.41 57.32
CA ILE A 826 50.21 4.01 56.93
C ILE A 826 48.79 3.76 56.35
N THR A 827 47.83 4.66 56.57
CA THR A 827 46.48 4.57 55.99
C THR A 827 46.42 4.96 54.52
N ASP A 828 47.34 5.80 54.05
CA ASP A 828 47.42 6.27 52.66
C ASP A 828 47.88 5.15 51.70
N LEU A 829 48.30 4.01 52.27
CA LEU A 829 48.77 2.86 51.51
C LEU A 829 47.66 2.23 50.66
N GLU A 830 46.40 2.26 51.11
CA GLU A 830 45.26 1.77 50.32
C GLU A 830 45.08 2.59 49.04
N GLU A 831 45.11 3.93 49.15
CA GLU A 831 45.02 4.87 48.02
C GLU A 831 46.20 4.71 47.05
N CYS A 832 47.43 4.54 47.56
CA CYS A 832 48.61 4.27 46.72
C CYS A 832 48.47 2.98 45.91
N PHE A 833 47.82 1.96 46.46
CA PHE A 833 47.54 0.72 45.75
C PHE A 833 46.35 0.84 44.80
N ASP A 834 45.36 1.69 45.08
CA ASP A 834 44.26 1.96 44.15
C ASP A 834 44.75 2.62 42.86
N PHE A 835 45.66 3.60 42.94
CA PHE A 835 46.34 4.14 41.74
C PHE A 835 47.15 3.07 40.99
N LEU A 836 47.83 2.17 41.70
CA LEU A 836 48.56 1.07 41.06
C LEU A 836 47.62 0.06 40.37
N LYS A 837 46.41 -0.16 40.88
CA LYS A 837 45.41 -1.00 40.21
C LYS A 837 45.07 -0.45 38.84
N GLU A 838 44.81 0.86 38.72
CA GLU A 838 44.50 1.52 37.45
C GLU A 838 45.65 1.36 36.43
N GLU A 839 46.90 1.44 36.88
CA GLU A 839 48.08 1.15 36.07
C GLU A 839 48.15 -0.33 35.62
N THR A 840 47.62 -1.28 36.41
CA THR A 840 47.72 -2.74 36.19
C THR A 840 46.35 -3.45 36.03
N VAL A 841 45.38 -2.87 35.31
CA VAL A 841 44.08 -3.52 35.00
C VAL A 841 44.19 -4.45 33.78
N ASP A 842 43.50 -5.60 33.81
CA ASP A 842 43.14 -6.37 32.61
C ASP A 842 41.96 -5.68 31.89
N TYR A 843 42.23 -5.15 30.70
CA TYR A 843 41.27 -4.47 29.84
C TYR A 843 40.90 -5.30 28.59
N THR A 844 41.17 -6.62 28.64
CA THR A 844 41.01 -7.55 27.52
C THR A 844 40.09 -8.73 27.81
N THR A 845 39.75 -8.99 29.08
CA THR A 845 38.70 -9.94 29.44
C THR A 845 37.32 -9.37 29.06
N ASP A 846 36.61 -10.15 28.27
CA ASP A 846 35.19 -10.01 27.93
C ASP A 846 34.50 -11.25 28.53
N SER A 847 33.70 -11.05 29.59
CA SER A 847 33.13 -12.12 30.40
C SER A 847 31.81 -12.69 29.84
N ASN A 848 31.06 -11.90 29.06
CA ASN A 848 29.78 -12.28 28.43
C ASN A 848 29.94 -12.69 26.95
N ASN A 849 31.10 -12.44 26.33
CA ASN A 849 31.42 -12.62 24.92
C ASN A 849 30.54 -11.74 24.00
N ASP A 850 30.29 -10.49 24.38
CA ASP A 850 29.54 -9.52 23.58
C ASP A 850 30.42 -8.70 22.62
N GLY A 851 31.75 -8.84 22.70
CA GLY A 851 32.72 -8.14 21.87
C GLY A 851 33.39 -6.94 22.55
N ILE A 852 32.89 -6.48 23.71
CA ILE A 852 33.46 -5.37 24.48
C ILE A 852 33.93 -5.83 25.86
N SER A 853 35.16 -5.43 26.25
CA SER A 853 35.74 -5.89 27.51
C SER A 853 35.06 -5.27 28.73
N ASP A 854 34.98 -6.05 29.81
CA ASP A 854 34.46 -5.67 31.14
C ASP A 854 34.96 -4.29 31.61
N TYR A 855 36.21 -3.95 31.30
CA TYR A 855 36.83 -2.66 31.59
C TYR A 855 36.13 -1.49 30.87
N TYR A 856 35.90 -1.61 29.57
CA TYR A 856 35.25 -0.56 28.79
C TYR A 856 33.75 -0.47 29.13
N THR A 857 33.06 -1.60 29.24
CA THR A 857 31.66 -1.69 29.68
C THR A 857 31.46 -0.98 31.02
N LYS A 858 32.38 -1.16 31.97
CA LYS A 858 32.39 -0.44 33.24
C LYS A 858 32.60 1.07 33.08
N LEU A 859 33.58 1.52 32.28
CA LEU A 859 33.83 2.95 32.04
C LEU A 859 32.65 3.66 31.35
N MET A 860 31.89 2.94 30.53
CA MET A 860 30.66 3.44 29.90
C MET A 860 29.54 3.61 30.94
N CYS A 861 29.33 2.62 31.80
CA CYS A 861 28.36 2.71 32.91
C CYS A 861 28.70 3.86 33.88
N GLU A 862 30.00 4.08 34.16
CA GLU A 862 30.51 5.21 34.93
C GLU A 862 30.37 6.56 34.19
N GLY A 863 30.07 6.55 32.89
CA GLY A 863 29.95 7.74 32.05
C GLY A 863 31.28 8.49 31.87
N ARG A 864 32.40 7.76 31.91
CA ARG A 864 33.79 8.24 31.74
C ARG A 864 34.28 8.00 30.31
N LEU A 865 33.93 6.86 29.73
CA LEU A 865 34.07 6.59 28.30
C LEU A 865 32.78 7.03 27.58
N THR A 866 32.92 7.78 26.48
CA THR A 866 31.84 8.41 25.73
C THR A 866 31.98 8.16 24.23
N SER A 867 30.96 8.46 23.44
CA SER A 867 31.11 8.60 21.98
C SER A 867 32.09 9.73 21.63
N GLY A 868 32.52 9.82 20.37
CA GLY A 868 33.35 10.92 19.88
C GLY A 868 32.68 12.30 19.94
N SER A 869 31.35 12.37 19.95
CA SER A 869 30.56 13.57 20.27
C SER A 869 30.39 13.83 21.77
N GLY A 870 30.98 13.01 22.65
CA GLY A 870 30.90 13.15 24.10
C GLY A 870 29.62 12.58 24.75
N ILE A 871 28.75 11.93 23.99
CA ILE A 871 27.50 11.33 24.50
C ILE A 871 27.82 10.08 25.34
N LYS A 872 27.04 9.86 26.40
CA LYS A 872 27.24 8.76 27.35
C LYS A 872 26.14 7.71 27.20
N LEU A 873 26.45 6.60 26.55
CA LEU A 873 25.47 5.57 26.16
C LEU A 873 24.90 4.82 27.38
N PHE A 874 25.73 4.12 28.15
CA PHE A 874 25.31 3.41 29.38
C PHE A 874 25.23 4.28 30.65
N ALA A 875 25.24 5.62 30.56
CA ALA A 875 25.35 6.45 31.77
C ALA A 875 24.20 6.27 32.75
N GLY A 876 24.53 5.81 33.96
CA GLY A 876 23.55 5.54 35.01
C GLY A 876 23.00 4.12 35.01
N GLN A 877 23.32 3.31 34.00
CA GLN A 877 23.01 1.88 34.01
C GLN A 877 23.90 1.13 35.00
N SER A 878 23.36 0.04 35.54
CA SER A 878 24.10 -0.83 36.46
C SER A 878 25.07 -1.70 35.66
N TYR A 879 26.37 -1.55 35.88
CA TYR A 879 27.40 -2.44 35.32
C TYR A 879 27.06 -3.93 35.53
N ALA A 880 26.54 -4.29 36.70
CA ALA A 880 26.17 -5.69 36.99
C ALA A 880 24.90 -6.17 36.26
N ALA A 881 24.11 -5.26 35.67
CA ALA A 881 22.98 -5.59 34.81
C ALA A 881 23.43 -5.69 33.34
N VAL A 882 24.22 -4.72 32.85
CA VAL A 882 24.82 -4.76 31.51
C VAL A 882 25.70 -6.00 31.35
N GLN A 883 26.65 -6.24 32.26
CA GLN A 883 27.54 -7.41 32.21
C GLN A 883 26.81 -8.77 32.34
N ALA A 884 25.54 -8.78 32.75
CA ALA A 884 24.73 -9.99 32.84
C ALA A 884 23.97 -10.31 31.54
N ASN A 885 23.97 -9.40 30.56
CA ASN A 885 23.27 -9.53 29.28
C ASN A 885 24.21 -9.17 28.12
N SER A 886 24.35 -10.04 27.11
CA SER A 886 25.26 -9.79 25.98
C SER A 886 24.67 -8.86 24.91
N ASP A 887 23.39 -8.57 25.00
CA ASP A 887 22.53 -7.84 24.06
C ASP A 887 21.50 -7.14 24.96
N TYR A 888 21.79 -5.88 25.34
CA TYR A 888 21.21 -5.27 26.54
C TYR A 888 19.75 -4.83 26.40
N ASP A 889 19.37 -4.33 25.22
CA ASP A 889 18.01 -3.94 24.85
C ASP A 889 17.20 -5.11 24.28
N GLY A 890 17.83 -6.07 23.58
CA GLY A 890 17.20 -7.32 23.15
C GLY A 890 16.86 -7.37 21.66
N ASP A 891 17.49 -6.55 20.83
CA ASP A 891 17.24 -6.46 19.39
C ASP A 891 17.89 -7.61 18.58
N SER A 892 18.77 -8.40 19.22
CA SER A 892 19.63 -9.47 18.67
C SER A 892 21.02 -9.07 18.16
N VAL A 893 21.49 -7.84 18.40
CA VAL A 893 22.87 -7.39 18.19
C VAL A 893 23.64 -7.39 19.52
N PRO A 894 24.85 -7.96 19.62
CA PRO A 894 25.62 -7.93 20.86
C PRO A 894 26.22 -6.54 21.17
N ASN A 895 26.25 -6.11 22.44
CA ASN A 895 26.68 -4.76 22.85
C ASN A 895 28.02 -4.28 22.25
N GLY A 896 28.97 -5.20 22.00
CA GLY A 896 30.30 -4.91 21.44
C GLY A 896 30.40 -5.02 19.92
N GLU A 897 29.34 -5.45 19.23
CA GLU A 897 29.15 -5.23 17.79
C GLU A 897 28.51 -3.86 17.53
N GLU A 898 27.64 -3.41 18.44
CA GLU A 898 27.00 -2.08 18.41
C GLU A 898 27.99 -0.93 18.66
N VAL A 899 28.92 -1.09 19.61
CA VAL A 899 29.94 -0.07 19.91
C VAL A 899 31.35 -0.66 19.96
N TYR A 900 32.32 0.11 19.48
CA TYR A 900 33.73 -0.28 19.61
C TYR A 900 34.62 0.91 19.97
N VAL A 901 35.62 0.61 20.79
CA VAL A 901 36.56 1.61 21.30
C VAL A 901 37.57 1.98 20.22
N VAL A 902 37.88 3.27 20.11
CA VAL A 902 38.88 3.83 19.19
C VAL A 902 39.82 4.74 19.97
N LYS A 903 41.10 4.74 19.59
CA LYS A 903 42.07 5.74 20.04
C LYS A 903 42.35 6.75 18.91
N GLY A 904 41.96 8.00 19.14
CA GLY A 904 42.14 9.11 18.21
C GLY A 904 43.60 9.53 18.03
N SER A 905 43.83 10.32 16.98
CA SER A 905 45.15 10.85 16.60
C SER A 905 45.75 11.81 17.65
N ASP A 906 44.92 12.41 18.49
CA ASP A 906 45.28 13.29 19.61
C ASP A 906 45.49 12.54 20.95
N ASN A 907 45.51 11.20 20.90
CA ASN A 907 45.54 10.25 22.02
C ASN A 907 44.25 10.12 22.84
N LYS A 908 43.16 10.83 22.55
CA LYS A 908 41.87 10.57 23.23
C LYS A 908 41.38 9.16 22.93
N VAL A 909 40.64 8.56 23.86
CA VAL A 909 39.96 7.29 23.67
C VAL A 909 38.46 7.53 23.81
N TYR A 910 37.71 7.06 22.82
CA TYR A 910 36.27 7.27 22.68
C TYR A 910 35.62 6.06 21.99
N LEU A 911 34.30 6.02 21.97
CA LEU A 911 33.53 5.01 21.26
C LEU A 911 33.16 5.51 19.88
N LYS A 912 33.38 4.65 18.88
CA LYS A 912 32.54 4.66 17.69
C LYS A 912 31.29 3.82 17.96
N VAL A 913 30.22 4.21 17.29
CA VAL A 913 28.87 3.68 17.45
C VAL A 913 28.42 3.21 16.06
N ASN A 914 27.95 1.98 15.97
CA ASN A 914 27.24 1.42 14.82
C ASN A 914 25.73 1.50 15.08
N SER A 915 25.31 1.11 16.29
CA SER A 915 23.95 1.21 16.85
C SER A 915 24.02 1.53 18.36
N SER A 916 22.88 1.77 18.99
CA SER A 916 22.74 2.23 20.37
C SER A 916 22.41 1.08 21.32
N PRO A 917 23.33 0.66 22.22
CA PRO A 917 23.21 -0.55 23.05
C PRO A 917 22.26 -0.43 24.26
N VAL A 918 21.19 0.33 24.09
CA VAL A 918 20.14 0.64 25.06
C VAL A 918 18.78 0.93 24.37
N GLN A 919 18.63 0.69 23.07
CA GLN A 919 17.52 1.10 22.23
C GLN A 919 17.41 0.25 20.95
N GLU A 920 16.39 -0.62 20.85
CA GLU A 920 16.17 -1.63 19.78
C GLU A 920 16.16 -1.13 18.31
N ASP A 921 16.01 0.18 18.11
CA ASP A 921 15.85 0.89 16.84
C ASP A 921 16.50 2.26 17.04
N THR A 922 17.76 2.41 16.61
CA THR A 922 18.65 3.48 17.06
C THR A 922 18.27 4.86 16.54
N ASP A 923 17.72 4.93 15.33
CA ASP A 923 17.35 6.19 14.69
C ASP A 923 15.82 6.38 14.56
N TYR A 924 15.03 5.41 15.02
CA TYR A 924 13.57 5.39 15.02
C TYR A 924 12.93 5.25 13.63
N ASP A 925 13.68 4.77 12.62
CA ASP A 925 13.14 4.53 11.27
C ASP A 925 12.16 3.34 11.20
N GLY A 926 11.99 2.58 12.28
CA GLY A 926 11.04 1.48 12.41
C GLY A 926 11.61 0.09 12.14
N LEU A 927 12.82 0.01 11.60
CA LEU A 927 13.62 -1.20 11.54
C LEU A 927 14.35 -1.39 12.87
N TRP A 928 14.47 -2.63 13.32
CA TRP A 928 15.42 -2.93 14.41
C TRP A 928 16.84 -2.91 13.86
N ASP A 929 17.82 -2.57 14.69
CA ASP A 929 19.22 -2.43 14.25
C ASP A 929 19.77 -3.76 13.68
N SER A 930 19.22 -4.90 14.09
CA SER A 930 19.48 -6.24 13.51
C SER A 930 18.84 -6.50 12.12
N GLU A 931 17.85 -5.71 11.70
CA GLU A 931 17.21 -5.76 10.36
C GLU A 931 17.66 -4.61 9.44
N ASP A 932 18.25 -3.55 9.99
CA ASP A 932 18.74 -2.39 9.24
C ASP A 932 20.20 -2.57 8.73
N GLN A 933 20.52 -1.90 7.61
CA GLN A 933 21.85 -1.84 7.04
C GLN A 933 22.60 -0.55 7.41
N GLU A 934 21.89 0.53 7.79
CA GLU A 934 22.51 1.81 8.16
C GLU A 934 21.92 2.41 9.46
N PRO A 935 22.09 1.78 10.66
CA PRO A 935 21.35 2.09 11.92
C PRO A 935 21.57 3.48 12.55
N LEU A 936 22.15 4.43 11.81
CA LEU A 936 22.33 5.83 12.21
C LEU A 936 21.68 6.80 11.21
N VAL A 937 21.03 6.30 10.15
CA VAL A 937 20.58 7.04 8.97
C VAL A 937 19.18 6.59 8.57
N TRP A 938 18.20 7.50 8.66
CA TRP A 938 16.78 7.17 8.49
C TRP A 938 16.49 6.63 7.08
N ASN A 939 16.08 5.37 6.96
CA ASN A 939 15.75 4.78 5.66
C ASN A 939 14.27 4.95 5.34
N VAL A 940 13.93 5.94 4.50
CA VAL A 940 12.53 6.21 4.11
C VAL A 940 11.88 4.96 3.49
N CYS A 941 10.93 4.38 4.23
CA CYS A 941 10.32 3.10 3.89
C CYS A 941 8.85 3.24 3.48
N ASP A 942 8.26 2.16 2.96
CA ASP A 942 6.89 2.19 2.43
C ASP A 942 5.83 2.48 3.53
N ARG A 943 6.14 2.19 4.80
CA ARG A 943 5.34 2.58 5.97
C ARG A 943 5.27 4.11 6.10
N ASP A 944 6.40 4.78 5.94
CA ASP A 944 6.52 6.24 6.09
C ASP A 944 5.70 6.93 5.00
N LEU A 945 5.83 6.45 3.77
CA LEU A 945 5.06 6.96 2.63
C LEU A 945 3.55 6.74 2.84
N ALA A 946 3.12 5.64 3.48
CA ALA A 946 1.71 5.45 3.86
C ALA A 946 1.24 6.46 4.92
N ILE A 947 2.07 6.78 5.91
CA ILE A 947 1.78 7.82 6.91
C ILE A 947 1.70 9.20 6.25
N PHE A 948 2.67 9.58 5.42
CA PHE A 948 2.67 10.89 4.75
C PHE A 948 1.51 11.04 3.74
N ALA A 949 1.09 9.96 3.08
CA ALA A 949 -0.11 9.97 2.24
C ALA A 949 -1.39 10.26 3.04
N ALA A 950 -1.50 9.78 4.28
CA ALA A 950 -2.60 10.12 5.19
C ALA A 950 -2.47 11.58 5.71
N LEU A 951 -1.27 11.98 6.16
CA LEU A 951 -1.02 13.35 6.66
C LEU A 951 -1.20 14.44 5.59
N ALA A 952 -1.21 14.11 4.29
CA ALA A 952 -1.57 15.05 3.23
C ALA A 952 -3.02 15.58 3.33
N TYR A 953 -3.90 14.86 4.04
CA TYR A 953 -5.28 15.28 4.30
C TYR A 953 -5.41 16.27 5.46
N GLU A 954 -4.41 16.39 6.31
CA GLU A 954 -4.42 17.38 7.39
C GLU A 954 -4.30 18.82 6.88
N ASN A 955 -4.85 19.77 7.63
CA ASN A 955 -4.70 21.19 7.32
C ASN A 955 -3.33 21.71 7.79
N GLY A 956 -2.32 21.50 6.96
CA GLY A 956 -0.92 21.88 7.19
C GLY A 956 -0.67 23.36 7.45
N THR A 957 -1.63 24.27 7.20
CA THR A 957 -1.47 25.74 7.37
C THR A 957 -0.94 26.14 8.75
N ASN A 958 -1.37 25.44 9.81
CA ASN A 958 -0.92 25.71 11.19
C ASN A 958 0.35 24.93 11.61
N PHE A 959 0.81 24.01 10.75
CA PHE A 959 1.91 23.07 11.00
C PHE A 959 3.17 23.32 10.14
N VAL A 960 3.14 24.27 9.19
CA VAL A 960 4.35 24.64 8.44
C VAL A 960 5.48 25.07 9.38
N ASN A 961 6.68 24.53 9.15
CA ASN A 961 7.87 24.59 9.99
C ASN A 961 7.74 23.93 11.38
N LYS A 962 6.77 23.01 11.55
CA LYS A 962 6.61 22.19 12.75
C LYS A 962 6.69 20.70 12.41
N MET A 963 6.97 19.91 13.43
CA MET A 963 6.74 18.47 13.42
C MET A 963 5.27 18.20 13.79
N TYR A 964 4.67 17.17 13.21
CA TYR A 964 3.44 16.58 13.72
C TYR A 964 3.76 15.79 14.98
N THR A 965 2.95 15.85 16.02
CA THR A 965 3.13 15.02 17.22
C THR A 965 2.41 13.68 17.07
N ALA A 966 2.79 12.63 17.82
CA ALA A 966 2.08 11.35 17.76
C ALA A 966 0.54 11.47 17.92
N PRO A 967 0.00 12.32 18.82
CA PRO A 967 -1.43 12.65 18.86
C PRO A 967 -2.01 13.27 17.56
N ASP A 968 -1.24 14.08 16.83
CA ASP A 968 -1.68 14.66 15.55
C ASP A 968 -1.71 13.61 14.43
N ILE A 969 -0.89 12.55 14.50
CA ILE A 969 -0.89 11.44 13.54
C ILE A 969 -2.00 10.41 13.87
N VAL A 970 -2.29 10.21 15.16
CA VAL A 970 -3.28 9.23 15.66
C VAL A 970 -4.73 9.76 15.63
N GLY A 971 -4.91 11.09 15.76
CA GLY A 971 -6.21 11.72 15.94
C GLY A 971 -6.68 11.70 17.41
N ALA A 972 -7.21 12.82 17.89
CA ALA A 972 -7.67 12.96 19.27
C ALA A 972 -9.16 12.64 19.45
N ASP A 973 -9.51 11.96 20.55
CA ASP A 973 -10.91 11.65 20.92
C ASP A 973 -11.76 12.93 21.13
N GLY A 974 -12.44 13.41 20.08
CA GLY A 974 -13.65 14.24 20.22
C GLY A 974 -13.79 15.51 19.40
N GLU A 975 -12.93 15.79 18.42
CA GLU A 975 -13.18 16.86 17.43
C GLU A 975 -13.92 16.32 16.19
N ALA A 976 -14.56 17.22 15.42
CA ALA A 976 -15.62 16.85 14.48
C ALA A 976 -15.26 17.17 13.02
N GLY A 977 -14.64 16.20 12.35
CA GLY A 977 -14.36 16.19 10.90
C GLY A 977 -12.93 15.78 10.57
N GLU A 978 -12.76 14.80 9.67
CA GLU A 978 -11.47 14.36 9.07
C GLU A 978 -10.46 13.67 10.05
N GLN A 979 -10.90 13.03 11.15
CA GLN A 979 -10.00 12.71 12.30
C GLN A 979 -9.51 11.26 12.53
N TYR A 980 -9.71 10.27 11.65
CA TYR A 980 -9.25 8.89 11.93
C TYR A 980 -8.78 8.11 10.68
N TYR A 981 -7.65 8.53 10.08
CA TYR A 981 -6.96 7.73 9.05
C TYR A 981 -6.28 6.45 9.58
N PHE A 982 -6.12 6.34 10.92
CA PHE A 982 -5.62 5.14 11.62
C PHE A 982 -6.46 4.86 12.86
N TYR A 983 -7.39 3.90 12.80
CA TYR A 983 -8.27 3.59 13.94
C TYR A 983 -7.49 3.19 15.20
N ARG A 984 -7.76 3.87 16.32
CA ARG A 984 -7.01 3.73 17.59
C ARG A 984 -5.49 3.88 17.42
N GLY A 985 -5.06 4.64 16.42
CA GLY A 985 -3.65 4.80 16.08
C GLY A 985 -2.98 3.53 15.53
N ALA A 986 -3.74 2.52 15.07
CA ALA A 986 -3.34 1.31 14.34
C ALA A 986 -1.91 0.76 14.60
N SER A 987 -1.45 0.76 15.86
CA SER A 987 -0.06 0.45 16.26
C SER A 987 1.04 1.32 15.61
N ILE A 988 0.90 2.65 15.65
CA ILE A 988 2.05 3.50 15.99
C ILE A 988 2.41 3.10 17.43
N ALA A 989 3.45 2.30 17.59
CA ALA A 989 3.98 1.96 18.91
C ALA A 989 4.63 3.20 19.55
N ASP A 990 4.95 3.15 20.84
CA ASP A 990 5.79 4.17 21.50
C ASP A 990 7.17 4.32 20.79
N GLN A 991 7.54 3.37 19.92
CA GLN A 991 8.72 3.36 19.05
C GLN A 991 8.53 4.20 17.76
N ASP A 992 7.32 4.20 17.19
CA ASP A 992 6.99 4.93 15.95
C ASP A 992 6.80 6.46 16.19
N GLU A 993 7.03 6.95 17.41
CA GLU A 993 7.16 8.38 17.71
C GLU A 993 8.26 9.05 16.85
N GLY A 994 9.22 8.28 16.31
CA GLY A 994 10.32 8.77 15.45
C GLY A 994 9.89 9.73 14.34
N ILE A 995 8.84 9.39 13.58
CA ILE A 995 8.32 10.26 12.50
C ILE A 995 7.88 11.61 13.08
N SER A 996 7.21 11.57 14.23
CA SER A 996 6.71 12.74 14.95
C SER A 996 7.80 13.59 15.63
N LEU A 997 9.02 13.05 15.73
CA LEU A 997 10.18 13.67 16.38
C LEU A 997 11.24 14.15 15.39
N LYS A 998 11.21 13.70 14.13
CA LYS A 998 12.24 14.00 13.12
C LYS A 998 11.71 14.76 11.89
N TRP A 999 10.50 14.46 11.42
CA TRP A 999 10.01 15.02 10.15
C TRP A 999 9.26 16.34 10.33
N LYS A 1000 9.69 17.38 9.60
CA LYS A 1000 9.06 18.70 9.58
C LYS A 1000 8.22 18.89 8.32
N LEU A 1001 7.03 19.49 8.44
CA LEU A 1001 6.28 20.01 7.29
C LEU A 1001 6.94 21.31 6.83
N VAL A 1002 7.62 21.30 5.69
CA VAL A 1002 8.43 22.44 5.20
C VAL A 1002 7.79 23.24 4.07
N ASP A 1003 6.80 22.66 3.39
CA ASP A 1003 5.89 23.41 2.52
C ASP A 1003 4.50 22.78 2.61
N TYR A 1004 3.48 23.61 2.45
CA TYR A 1004 2.10 23.21 2.34
C TYR A 1004 1.42 24.13 1.34
N VAL A 1005 0.73 23.54 0.39
CA VAL A 1005 -0.23 24.25 -0.44
C VAL A 1005 -1.58 23.60 -0.24
N ASN A 1006 -2.61 24.42 -0.03
CA ASN A 1006 -3.92 24.06 -0.54
C ASN A 1006 -4.51 25.25 -1.29
N LYS A 1007 -5.07 24.97 -2.45
CA LYS A 1007 -5.69 25.93 -3.36
C LYS A 1007 -6.88 25.28 -4.02
N TRP A 1008 -7.91 26.09 -4.29
CA TRP A 1008 -8.96 25.68 -5.20
C TRP A 1008 -8.32 25.41 -6.56
N ALA A 1009 -8.68 24.30 -7.19
CA ALA A 1009 -8.34 24.08 -8.58
C ALA A 1009 -9.47 24.64 -9.44
N ASP A 1010 -10.67 24.03 -9.36
CA ASP A 1010 -11.86 24.45 -10.12
C ASP A 1010 -13.13 24.56 -9.25
N ILE A 1011 -14.28 24.74 -9.92
CA ILE A 1011 -15.64 24.57 -9.39
C ILE A 1011 -15.74 23.22 -8.66
N ASP A 1012 -15.79 23.29 -7.32
CA ASP A 1012 -15.89 22.17 -6.39
C ASP A 1012 -14.70 21.16 -6.37
N THR A 1013 -13.52 21.51 -6.91
CA THR A 1013 -12.28 20.70 -6.80
C THR A 1013 -11.17 21.43 -6.03
N TYR A 1014 -10.20 20.68 -5.49
CA TYR A 1014 -9.26 21.20 -4.48
C TYR A 1014 -7.91 20.51 -4.54
N PHE A 1015 -6.86 21.24 -4.92
CA PHE A 1015 -5.50 20.75 -4.86
C PHE A 1015 -4.91 20.99 -3.47
N SER A 1016 -4.33 19.96 -2.88
CA SER A 1016 -3.57 20.07 -1.63
C SER A 1016 -2.36 19.14 -1.68
N ALA A 1017 -1.21 19.66 -1.28
CA ALA A 1017 0.03 18.90 -1.18
C ALA A 1017 0.83 19.36 0.04
N SER A 1018 1.47 18.39 0.68
CA SER A 1018 2.31 18.56 1.86
C SER A 1018 3.72 18.10 1.53
N THR A 1019 4.73 18.88 1.91
CA THR A 1019 6.13 18.46 1.79
C THR A 1019 6.73 18.27 3.18
N PHE A 1020 7.15 17.04 3.46
CA PHE A 1020 7.85 16.68 4.68
C PHE A 1020 9.34 16.57 4.40
N LYS A 1021 10.18 16.98 5.36
CA LYS A 1021 11.65 16.91 5.27
C LYS A 1021 12.25 16.36 6.56
N ASN A 1022 13.25 15.52 6.42
CA ASN A 1022 14.16 15.06 7.47
C ASN A 1022 15.55 14.86 6.84
N GLY A 1023 16.60 15.45 7.40
CA GLY A 1023 17.93 15.39 6.80
C GLY A 1023 17.92 15.82 5.32
N ASN A 1024 18.56 15.02 4.46
CA ASN A 1024 18.56 15.19 3.00
C ASN A 1024 17.32 14.58 2.30
N ASP A 1025 16.35 14.04 3.02
CA ASP A 1025 15.19 13.38 2.44
C ASP A 1025 13.94 14.28 2.43
N ILE A 1026 13.22 14.22 1.31
CA ILE A 1026 12.02 15.01 1.02
C ILE A 1026 10.90 14.05 0.63
N VAL A 1027 9.77 14.09 1.34
CA VAL A 1027 8.54 13.39 0.93
C VAL A 1027 7.54 14.42 0.43
N ILE A 1028 7.18 14.33 -0.85
CA ILE A 1028 6.06 15.07 -1.45
C ILE A 1028 4.82 14.18 -1.36
N ALA A 1029 3.85 14.60 -0.55
CA ALA A 1029 2.59 13.87 -0.37
C ALA A 1029 1.42 14.67 -0.94
N TYR A 1030 0.76 14.12 -1.94
CA TYR A 1030 -0.45 14.71 -2.53
C TYR A 1030 -1.71 14.20 -1.86
N ARG A 1031 -2.67 15.09 -1.63
CA ARG A 1031 -3.99 14.80 -1.05
C ARG A 1031 -4.99 14.35 -2.12
N GLY A 1032 -5.99 13.57 -1.73
CA GLY A 1032 -7.25 13.44 -2.46
C GLY A 1032 -8.30 14.52 -2.14
N THR A 1033 -9.51 14.37 -2.67
CA THR A 1033 -10.62 15.34 -2.53
C THR A 1033 -11.27 15.34 -1.14
N ASN A 1034 -11.96 16.42 -0.75
CA ASN A 1034 -12.62 16.55 0.56
C ASN A 1034 -13.87 15.63 0.70
N GLU A 1035 -13.96 14.87 1.80
CA GLU A 1035 -14.96 13.80 2.06
C GLU A 1035 -16.45 14.19 2.03
N LYS A 1036 -16.81 15.49 1.93
CA LYS A 1036 -18.21 15.96 2.03
C LYS A 1036 -19.14 15.39 0.94
N ILE A 1037 -18.56 14.95 -0.18
CA ILE A 1037 -19.19 14.06 -1.16
C ILE A 1037 -18.17 12.94 -1.42
N GLY A 1038 -18.58 11.67 -1.26
CA GLY A 1038 -17.62 10.56 -1.15
C GLY A 1038 -16.61 10.50 -2.29
N GLU A 1039 -15.32 10.47 -1.94
CA GLU A 1039 -14.17 10.73 -2.83
C GLU A 1039 -14.21 9.97 -4.16
N TRP A 1040 -14.58 8.68 -4.07
CA TRP A 1040 -14.72 7.78 -5.21
C TRP A 1040 -15.64 8.34 -6.31
N VAL A 1041 -16.66 9.15 -5.99
CA VAL A 1041 -17.53 9.78 -6.99
C VAL A 1041 -16.75 10.78 -7.85
N ASN A 1042 -15.99 11.70 -7.26
CA ASN A 1042 -15.20 12.68 -8.00
C ASN A 1042 -14.09 11.98 -8.80
N ASN A 1043 -13.42 11.00 -8.19
CA ASN A 1043 -12.38 10.19 -8.84
C ASN A 1043 -12.88 9.43 -10.09
N ILE A 1044 -14.11 8.91 -10.03
CA ILE A 1044 -14.73 8.15 -11.14
C ILE A 1044 -15.30 9.09 -12.21
N VAL A 1045 -15.79 10.27 -11.83
CA VAL A 1045 -16.39 11.23 -12.77
C VAL A 1045 -15.34 12.09 -13.48
N GLY A 1046 -14.28 12.53 -12.79
CA GLY A 1046 -13.16 13.28 -13.37
C GLY A 1046 -12.26 12.39 -14.24
N VAL A 1047 -11.36 11.62 -13.61
CA VAL A 1047 -10.39 10.77 -14.33
C VAL A 1047 -11.07 9.76 -15.27
N GLY A 1048 -12.20 9.17 -14.86
CA GLY A 1048 -12.85 8.08 -15.58
C GLY A 1048 -13.55 8.46 -16.89
N LEU A 1049 -13.74 9.75 -17.18
CA LEU A 1049 -14.46 10.23 -18.36
C LEU A 1049 -13.72 11.34 -19.14
N LEU A 1050 -13.05 12.26 -18.46
CA LEU A 1050 -12.45 13.46 -19.09
C LEU A 1050 -10.95 13.31 -19.39
N ASN A 1051 -10.26 12.37 -18.73
CA ASN A 1051 -8.83 12.09 -18.97
C ASN A 1051 -7.91 13.33 -18.73
N TYR A 1052 -8.35 14.22 -17.84
CA TYR A 1052 -7.66 15.42 -17.36
C TYR A 1052 -8.15 15.71 -15.94
N HIS A 1053 -7.26 16.22 -15.08
CA HIS A 1053 -7.60 16.87 -13.82
C HIS A 1053 -6.94 18.25 -13.72
N SER A 1054 -7.71 19.25 -13.30
CA SER A 1054 -7.22 20.60 -12.95
C SER A 1054 -6.03 20.58 -11.99
N GLU A 1055 -5.97 19.59 -11.11
CA GLU A 1055 -4.92 19.38 -10.13
C GLU A 1055 -3.58 18.90 -10.75
N GLU A 1056 -3.55 18.43 -12.00
CA GLU A 1056 -2.32 17.92 -12.63
C GLU A 1056 -1.26 19.01 -12.81
N GLY A 1057 -1.63 20.18 -13.34
CA GLY A 1057 -0.71 21.30 -13.51
C GLY A 1057 -0.10 21.72 -12.18
N HIS A 1058 -0.94 21.82 -11.15
CA HIS A 1058 -0.50 22.11 -9.79
C HIS A 1058 0.37 21.01 -9.17
N ALA A 1059 0.16 19.73 -9.51
CA ALA A 1059 1.01 18.65 -9.06
C ALA A 1059 2.42 18.72 -9.68
N ARG A 1060 2.51 19.06 -10.98
CA ARG A 1060 3.77 19.28 -11.73
C ARG A 1060 4.54 20.47 -11.17
N GLU A 1061 3.87 21.61 -11.05
CA GLU A 1061 4.35 22.83 -10.38
C GLU A 1061 4.98 22.50 -9.03
N TYR A 1062 4.22 21.83 -8.17
CA TYR A 1062 4.62 21.57 -6.80
C TYR A 1062 5.84 20.64 -6.75
N ALA A 1063 5.91 19.62 -7.61
CA ALA A 1063 7.08 18.76 -7.72
C ALA A 1063 8.34 19.57 -8.10
N LEU A 1064 8.27 20.38 -9.16
CA LEU A 1064 9.38 21.19 -9.64
C LEU A 1064 9.82 22.26 -8.62
N LYS A 1065 8.86 22.99 -8.05
CA LYS A 1065 9.07 23.98 -6.97
C LYS A 1065 9.83 23.37 -5.79
N ILE A 1066 9.48 22.16 -5.38
CA ILE A 1066 10.14 21.48 -4.25
C ILE A 1066 11.53 20.97 -4.65
N ALA A 1067 11.71 20.43 -5.86
CA ALA A 1067 13.02 20.00 -6.35
C ALA A 1067 14.01 21.16 -6.54
N ASP A 1068 13.55 22.31 -7.04
CA ASP A 1068 14.36 23.53 -7.18
C ASP A 1068 14.70 24.15 -5.81
N ARG A 1069 13.79 24.05 -4.83
CA ARG A 1069 14.01 24.54 -3.46
C ARG A 1069 14.97 23.67 -2.64
N TYR A 1070 14.95 22.35 -2.84
CA TYR A 1070 15.79 21.40 -2.11
C TYR A 1070 16.71 20.62 -3.06
N PRO A 1071 17.64 21.30 -3.77
CA PRO A 1071 18.48 20.65 -4.74
C PRO A 1071 19.48 19.70 -4.06
N GLY A 1072 19.66 18.52 -4.63
CA GLY A 1072 20.54 17.48 -4.09
C GLY A 1072 19.94 16.66 -2.94
N CYS A 1073 18.73 16.99 -2.48
CA CYS A 1073 17.96 16.11 -1.61
C CYS A 1073 17.43 14.88 -2.37
N ASN A 1074 17.24 13.79 -1.65
CA ASN A 1074 16.52 12.61 -2.10
C ASN A 1074 15.02 12.91 -2.09
N ILE A 1075 14.33 12.69 -3.20
CA ILE A 1075 12.89 12.93 -3.29
C ILE A 1075 12.14 11.61 -3.34
N TYR A 1076 11.14 11.53 -2.47
CA TYR A 1076 10.16 10.48 -2.37
C TYR A 1076 8.80 11.09 -2.67
N ILE A 1077 7.95 10.36 -3.40
CA ILE A 1077 6.61 10.88 -3.73
C ILE A 1077 5.54 9.87 -3.34
N THR A 1078 4.49 10.38 -2.71
CA THR A 1078 3.37 9.58 -2.22
C THR A 1078 2.04 10.29 -2.35
N GLY A 1079 0.97 9.55 -2.11
CA GLY A 1079 -0.39 10.04 -2.13
C GLY A 1079 -1.39 8.89 -2.08
N HIS A 1080 -2.57 9.20 -1.57
CA HIS A 1080 -3.71 8.29 -1.50
C HIS A 1080 -4.81 8.72 -2.46
N SER A 1081 -5.62 7.80 -3.01
CA SER A 1081 -6.80 8.15 -3.81
C SER A 1081 -6.40 9.01 -5.04
N LEU A 1082 -7.04 10.17 -5.28
CA LEU A 1082 -6.59 11.14 -6.31
C LEU A 1082 -5.15 11.64 -6.05
N GLY A 1083 -4.73 11.78 -4.79
CA GLY A 1083 -3.33 12.08 -4.46
C GLY A 1083 -2.36 11.03 -5.01
N GLY A 1084 -2.77 9.75 -5.08
CA GLY A 1084 -1.95 8.69 -5.69
C GLY A 1084 -1.83 8.79 -7.21
N TYR A 1085 -2.79 9.45 -7.88
CA TYR A 1085 -2.67 9.85 -9.28
C TYR A 1085 -1.68 11.01 -9.43
N LEU A 1086 -1.88 12.07 -8.66
CA LEU A 1086 -1.02 13.25 -8.66
C LEU A 1086 0.44 12.92 -8.28
N ALA A 1087 0.66 11.92 -7.43
CA ALA A 1087 1.98 11.36 -7.13
C ALA A 1087 2.72 10.83 -8.37
N GLN A 1088 2.02 10.13 -9.27
CA GLN A 1088 2.60 9.66 -10.53
C GLN A 1088 2.87 10.83 -11.49
N ILE A 1089 1.97 11.81 -11.53
CA ILE A 1089 2.09 13.03 -12.34
C ILE A 1089 3.32 13.86 -11.93
N GLY A 1090 3.49 14.14 -10.63
CA GLY A 1090 4.66 14.85 -10.10
C GLY A 1090 5.97 14.08 -10.28
N ALA A 1091 5.97 12.76 -10.05
CA ALA A 1091 7.14 11.92 -10.28
C ALA A 1091 7.59 11.90 -11.75
N ALA A 1092 6.64 11.84 -12.67
CA ALA A 1092 6.92 11.97 -14.09
C ALA A 1092 7.54 13.31 -14.47
N GLU A 1093 7.09 14.41 -13.86
CA GLU A 1093 7.61 15.74 -14.14
C GLU A 1093 9.09 15.87 -13.75
N LEU A 1094 9.45 15.36 -12.56
CA LEU A 1094 10.85 15.32 -12.12
C LEU A 1094 11.74 14.50 -13.06
N LEU A 1095 11.22 13.36 -13.55
CA LEU A 1095 11.92 12.50 -14.50
C LEU A 1095 12.05 13.13 -15.90
N GLU A 1096 11.12 13.99 -16.33
CA GLU A 1096 11.22 14.72 -17.59
C GLU A 1096 12.24 15.87 -17.51
N LYS A 1097 12.16 16.69 -16.45
CA LYS A 1097 12.71 18.05 -16.50
C LYS A 1097 14.19 18.20 -16.12
N ARG A 1098 14.73 17.46 -15.13
CA ARG A 1098 16.18 17.54 -14.76
C ARG A 1098 16.69 16.51 -13.74
N SER A 1099 17.98 16.62 -13.40
CA SER A 1099 18.80 15.69 -12.62
C SER A 1099 18.49 15.68 -11.10
N VAL A 1100 17.29 15.25 -10.72
CA VAL A 1100 16.88 15.09 -9.31
C VAL A 1100 16.97 13.63 -8.87
N SER A 1101 17.31 13.36 -7.61
CA SER A 1101 17.36 12.00 -7.06
C SER A 1101 15.98 11.56 -6.62
N LEU A 1102 15.16 11.10 -7.57
CA LEU A 1102 13.86 10.46 -7.27
C LEU A 1102 14.12 9.03 -6.80
N GLU A 1103 14.08 8.81 -5.49
CA GLU A 1103 14.47 7.54 -4.87
C GLU A 1103 13.34 6.51 -4.88
N LYS A 1104 12.12 6.90 -4.47
CA LYS A 1104 10.94 6.02 -4.53
C LYS A 1104 9.62 6.77 -4.72
N VAL A 1105 8.69 6.10 -5.40
CA VAL A 1105 7.30 6.54 -5.56
C VAL A 1105 6.36 5.42 -5.11
N ALA A 1106 5.73 5.57 -3.94
CA ALA A 1106 4.76 4.61 -3.42
C ALA A 1106 3.41 5.30 -3.18
N TYR A 1107 2.34 4.77 -3.79
CA TYR A 1107 1.01 5.37 -3.72
C TYR A 1107 -0.09 4.34 -3.40
N PHE A 1108 -1.18 4.82 -2.78
CA PHE A 1108 -2.09 3.99 -1.99
C PHE A 1108 -3.55 4.14 -2.48
N ASN A 1109 -4.20 3.05 -2.89
CA ASN A 1109 -5.50 3.06 -3.58
C ASN A 1109 -5.59 4.08 -4.75
N GLY A 1110 -4.43 4.48 -5.28
CA GLY A 1110 -4.33 5.53 -6.28
C GLY A 1110 -4.73 5.06 -7.67
N ILE A 1111 -5.29 5.98 -8.43
CA ILE A 1111 -5.68 5.79 -9.83
C ILE A 1111 -4.39 5.72 -10.67
N GLY A 1112 -4.27 4.77 -11.62
CA GLY A 1112 -3.18 4.75 -12.62
C GLY A 1112 -3.18 5.96 -13.57
N LEU A 1113 -2.53 5.88 -14.75
CA LEU A 1113 -2.40 7.04 -15.66
C LEU A 1113 -3.21 7.00 -16.98
N LYS A 1114 -3.67 5.83 -17.47
CA LYS A 1114 -4.40 5.75 -18.77
C LYS A 1114 -5.84 5.26 -18.66
N TYR A 1115 -6.78 6.11 -19.07
CA TYR A 1115 -8.24 5.91 -18.93
C TYR A 1115 -8.96 5.82 -20.26
N ASN A 1116 -8.71 6.78 -21.15
CA ASN A 1116 -9.34 6.83 -22.46
C ASN A 1116 -8.29 6.63 -23.56
N LYS A 1117 -8.47 5.62 -24.41
CA LYS A 1117 -7.63 5.44 -25.61
C LYS A 1117 -8.20 6.13 -26.85
N LEU A 1118 -9.42 6.65 -26.86
CA LEU A 1118 -10.00 7.27 -28.07
C LEU A 1118 -9.39 8.64 -28.40
N LEU A 1119 -9.03 9.44 -27.38
CA LEU A 1119 -8.22 10.64 -27.53
C LEU A 1119 -6.75 10.22 -27.70
N PHE A 1120 -6.41 9.69 -28.87
CA PHE A 1120 -5.11 9.05 -29.15
C PHE A 1120 -3.87 9.99 -29.13
N TRP A 1121 -4.05 11.28 -28.79
CA TRP A 1121 -3.03 12.32 -29.02
C TRP A 1121 -2.44 12.98 -27.77
N THR A 1122 -2.98 12.75 -26.57
CA THR A 1122 -2.15 12.93 -25.37
C THR A 1122 -1.15 11.77 -25.32
N LYS A 1123 0.04 12.04 -25.87
CA LYS A 1123 1.27 11.44 -25.35
C LYS A 1123 1.39 11.93 -23.91
N ASP A 1124 0.70 11.24 -23.01
CA ASP A 1124 0.97 11.32 -21.59
C ASP A 1124 2.38 10.74 -21.36
N LYS A 1125 3.38 11.60 -21.54
CA LYS A 1125 4.80 11.25 -21.47
C LYS A 1125 5.14 10.69 -20.09
N ALA A 1126 4.38 11.08 -19.07
CA ALA A 1126 4.50 10.60 -17.71
C ALA A 1126 4.58 9.07 -17.63
N MET A 1127 3.67 8.40 -18.34
CA MET A 1127 3.67 6.94 -18.45
C MET A 1127 4.95 6.38 -19.09
N ASP A 1128 5.60 7.09 -20.01
CA ASP A 1128 6.84 6.62 -20.64
C ASP A 1128 8.07 6.85 -19.74
N TYR A 1129 8.16 8.01 -19.05
CA TYR A 1129 9.20 8.26 -18.04
C TYR A 1129 9.11 7.27 -16.85
N LEU A 1130 7.91 7.02 -16.34
CA LEU A 1130 7.70 6.11 -15.21
C LEU A 1130 7.96 4.63 -15.55
N LYS A 1131 7.76 4.19 -16.80
CA LYS A 1131 8.15 2.83 -17.23
C LYS A 1131 9.65 2.63 -17.16
N ASP A 1132 10.42 3.59 -17.64
CA ASP A 1132 11.88 3.50 -17.63
C ASP A 1132 12.41 3.48 -16.19
N TYR A 1133 11.81 4.29 -15.32
CA TYR A 1133 12.09 4.30 -13.88
C TYR A 1133 11.71 2.99 -13.16
N ASN A 1134 10.54 2.40 -13.47
CA ASN A 1134 10.08 1.15 -12.82
C ASN A 1134 11.01 -0.06 -13.05
N ASN A 1135 11.96 -0.01 -13.99
CA ASN A 1135 13.00 -1.04 -14.10
C ASN A 1135 13.89 -1.14 -12.83
N LYS A 1136 13.89 -0.13 -11.95
CA LYS A 1136 14.52 -0.17 -10.62
C LYS A 1136 13.70 -0.96 -9.57
N GLY A 1137 12.38 -1.06 -9.72
CA GLY A 1137 11.45 -1.60 -8.71
C GLY A 1137 10.85 -0.55 -7.77
N GLU A 1138 11.25 0.72 -7.88
CA GLU A 1138 10.92 1.81 -6.93
C GLU A 1138 9.61 2.57 -7.24
N LEU A 1139 8.78 2.05 -8.15
CA LEU A 1139 7.44 2.61 -8.44
C LEU A 1139 6.38 1.58 -8.05
N ILE A 1140 5.70 1.82 -6.92
CA ILE A 1140 4.84 0.83 -6.27
C ILE A 1140 3.42 1.39 -6.08
N SER A 1141 2.44 0.63 -6.54
CA SER A 1141 1.01 0.86 -6.31
C SER A 1141 0.49 -0.15 -5.30
N TYR A 1142 0.23 0.33 -4.09
CA TYR A 1142 -0.46 -0.44 -3.07
C TYR A 1142 -1.97 -0.27 -3.22
N TYR A 1143 -2.74 -1.35 -3.07
CA TYR A 1143 -4.20 -1.26 -3.09
C TYR A 1143 -4.90 -2.35 -2.25
N VAL A 1144 -6.12 -2.05 -1.79
CA VAL A 1144 -7.00 -3.05 -1.18
C VAL A 1144 -7.79 -3.74 -2.29
N LYS A 1145 -7.84 -5.07 -2.29
CA LYS A 1145 -8.57 -5.85 -3.28
C LYS A 1145 -10.07 -5.57 -3.22
N GLY A 1146 -10.63 -5.14 -4.35
CA GLY A 1146 -12.01 -4.70 -4.46
C GLY A 1146 -12.20 -3.18 -4.32
N ASP A 1147 -11.15 -2.42 -4.03
CA ASP A 1147 -11.18 -0.98 -4.21
C ASP A 1147 -11.55 -0.61 -5.65
N VAL A 1148 -12.41 0.40 -5.80
CA VAL A 1148 -12.94 0.80 -7.11
C VAL A 1148 -12.10 1.85 -7.81
N VAL A 1149 -11.18 2.50 -7.10
CA VAL A 1149 -10.41 3.65 -7.58
C VAL A 1149 -9.10 3.16 -8.20
N SER A 1150 -8.32 2.36 -7.47
CA SER A 1150 -7.11 1.68 -7.94
C SER A 1150 -7.33 0.57 -8.98
N ALA A 1151 -8.58 0.21 -9.25
CA ALA A 1151 -8.93 -0.69 -10.34
C ALA A 1151 -9.12 0.05 -11.68
N LEU A 1152 -9.14 1.39 -11.68
CA LEU A 1152 -9.30 2.18 -12.90
C LEU A 1152 -7.94 2.45 -13.54
N GLY A 1153 -7.87 2.21 -14.85
CA GLY A 1153 -6.77 2.58 -15.75
C GLY A 1153 -5.44 1.84 -15.55
N VAL A 1154 -4.40 2.34 -16.23
CA VAL A 1154 -3.13 1.61 -16.38
C VAL A 1154 -2.04 2.17 -15.46
N HIS A 1155 -1.48 1.31 -14.62
CA HIS A 1155 -0.33 1.62 -13.77
C HIS A 1155 0.97 1.26 -14.48
N SER A 1156 2.00 2.09 -14.34
CA SER A 1156 3.38 1.86 -14.80
C SER A 1156 4.19 0.99 -13.83
N GLY A 1157 3.83 1.00 -12.54
CA GLY A 1157 4.56 0.40 -11.42
C GLY A 1157 4.20 -1.05 -11.06
N GLN A 1158 4.87 -1.59 -10.05
CA GLN A 1158 4.51 -2.85 -9.40
C GLN A 1158 3.20 -2.67 -8.62
N LYS A 1159 2.16 -3.48 -8.91
CA LYS A 1159 0.91 -3.50 -8.13
C LYS A 1159 0.98 -4.54 -7.00
N ILE A 1160 0.78 -4.11 -5.76
CA ILE A 1160 0.75 -4.96 -4.55
C ILE A 1160 -0.64 -4.86 -3.92
N GLY A 1161 -1.42 -5.94 -4.03
CA GLY A 1161 -2.81 -5.99 -3.56
C GLY A 1161 -3.01 -6.92 -2.38
N PHE A 1162 -3.60 -6.43 -1.30
CA PHE A 1162 -3.96 -7.20 -0.09
C PHE A 1162 -5.46 -7.07 0.24
N LEU A 1163 -5.91 -7.67 1.33
CA LEU A 1163 -7.32 -7.64 1.78
C LEU A 1163 -7.46 -6.59 2.89
N ALA A 1164 -8.64 -6.01 3.10
CA ALA A 1164 -8.85 -5.14 4.27
C ALA A 1164 -8.53 -5.87 5.59
N SER A 1165 -7.88 -5.19 6.53
CA SER A 1165 -7.54 -5.73 7.84
C SER A 1165 -8.79 -6.02 8.69
N THR A 1166 -8.68 -6.89 9.70
CA THR A 1166 -9.78 -7.12 10.65
C THR A 1166 -10.17 -5.86 11.40
N ASP A 1167 -9.20 -4.99 11.68
CA ASP A 1167 -9.37 -3.83 12.54
C ASP A 1167 -10.00 -2.68 11.76
N THR A 1168 -9.66 -2.53 10.47
CA THR A 1168 -10.37 -1.69 9.48
C THR A 1168 -11.82 -2.17 9.32
N LEU A 1169 -12.04 -3.48 9.21
CA LEU A 1169 -13.39 -4.05 9.12
C LEU A 1169 -14.22 -3.77 10.39
N GLU A 1170 -13.62 -3.83 11.59
CA GLU A 1170 -14.30 -3.48 12.83
C GLU A 1170 -14.57 -1.97 12.93
N HIS A 1171 -13.59 -1.11 12.62
CA HIS A 1171 -13.69 0.35 12.69
C HIS A 1171 -14.86 0.91 11.88
N HIS A 1172 -14.90 0.56 10.59
CA HIS A 1172 -15.88 1.09 9.66
C HIS A 1172 -17.26 0.41 9.81
N SER A 1173 -17.39 -0.61 10.67
CA SER A 1173 -18.64 -1.36 10.86
C SER A 1173 -19.70 -0.65 11.71
N GLY A 1174 -20.46 0.24 11.08
CA GLY A 1174 -21.73 0.75 11.62
C GLY A 1174 -21.73 2.21 12.09
N ASN A 1175 -20.71 2.99 11.75
CA ASN A 1175 -20.64 4.44 12.06
C ASN A 1175 -21.44 5.34 11.07
N TYR A 1176 -22.28 4.78 10.19
CA TYR A 1176 -22.97 5.55 9.14
C TYR A 1176 -24.19 6.32 9.66
N GLY A 1177 -24.13 7.65 9.56
CA GLY A 1177 -25.29 8.53 9.68
C GLY A 1177 -26.27 8.38 8.50
N SER A 1178 -27.56 8.46 8.76
CA SER A 1178 -28.60 8.38 7.73
C SER A 1178 -28.63 9.65 6.87
N GLY A 1179 -28.29 9.54 5.58
CA GLY A 1179 -28.27 10.65 4.62
C GLY A 1179 -28.79 10.25 3.24
N ALA A 1180 -29.23 11.21 2.43
CA ALA A 1180 -29.95 10.94 1.18
C ALA A 1180 -29.16 10.12 0.14
N LEU A 1181 -27.83 10.06 0.24
CA LEU A 1181 -26.97 9.31 -0.69
C LEU A 1181 -26.97 7.79 -0.41
N THR A 1182 -27.20 7.35 0.83
CA THR A 1182 -27.24 5.91 1.17
C THR A 1182 -28.44 5.19 0.52
N ASP A 1183 -29.49 5.93 0.17
CA ASP A 1183 -30.66 5.42 -0.55
C ASP A 1183 -30.47 5.41 -2.08
N PHE A 1184 -29.44 6.10 -2.61
CA PHE A 1184 -29.18 6.22 -4.05
C PHE A 1184 -28.32 5.05 -4.58
N LEU A 1185 -27.39 4.55 -3.76
CA LEU A 1185 -26.39 3.54 -4.15
C LEU A 1185 -26.82 2.12 -3.75
N SER A 1186 -27.81 1.61 -4.48
CA SER A 1186 -28.22 0.21 -4.38
C SER A 1186 -27.20 -0.74 -5.02
N LYS A 1187 -27.35 -2.06 -4.79
CA LYS A 1187 -26.45 -3.12 -5.35
C LYS A 1187 -26.23 -3.05 -6.87
N SER A 1188 -27.11 -2.36 -7.62
CA SER A 1188 -26.92 -2.09 -9.05
C SER A 1188 -25.75 -1.15 -9.36
N ALA A 1189 -25.27 -0.34 -8.40
CA ALA A 1189 -24.11 0.54 -8.58
C ALA A 1189 -22.81 -0.27 -8.74
N ILE A 1190 -22.61 -1.30 -7.91
CA ILE A 1190 -21.49 -2.26 -8.04
C ILE A 1190 -21.44 -2.84 -9.46
N GLY A 1191 -22.61 -3.16 -10.05
CA GLY A 1191 -22.69 -3.68 -11.41
C GLY A 1191 -22.31 -2.70 -12.52
N TRP A 1192 -22.43 -1.39 -12.30
CA TRP A 1192 -21.87 -0.37 -13.20
C TRP A 1192 -20.37 -0.21 -12.98
N LEU A 1193 -19.91 -0.23 -11.73
CA LEU A 1193 -18.50 -0.06 -11.41
C LEU A 1193 -17.65 -1.20 -11.98
N CYS A 1194 -18.14 -2.45 -11.97
CA CYS A 1194 -17.52 -3.57 -12.69
C CYS A 1194 -17.34 -3.32 -14.20
N VAL A 1195 -18.12 -2.41 -14.81
CA VAL A 1195 -17.97 -2.02 -16.23
C VAL A 1195 -16.87 -0.98 -16.42
N PHE A 1196 -16.63 -0.10 -15.45
CA PHE A 1196 -15.56 0.90 -15.52
C PHE A 1196 -14.21 0.34 -15.07
N THR A 1197 -14.19 -0.49 -14.01
CA THR A 1197 -12.96 -1.08 -13.45
C THR A 1197 -12.52 -2.38 -14.14
N GLY A 1198 -13.46 -3.11 -14.75
CA GLY A 1198 -13.22 -4.48 -15.22
C GLY A 1198 -13.02 -5.52 -14.11
N GLU A 1199 -13.06 -5.13 -12.83
CA GLU A 1199 -12.89 -6.03 -11.68
C GLU A 1199 -14.20 -6.64 -11.19
N ASN A 1200 -14.12 -7.84 -10.58
CA ASN A 1200 -15.27 -8.54 -10.01
C ASN A 1200 -15.59 -8.05 -8.59
N LEU A 1201 -15.92 -6.76 -8.45
CA LEU A 1201 -16.21 -6.08 -7.19
C LEU A 1201 -17.29 -6.78 -6.35
N ALA A 1202 -18.25 -7.45 -7.00
CA ALA A 1202 -19.30 -8.21 -6.33
C ALA A 1202 -18.77 -9.37 -5.46
N GLN A 1203 -17.66 -10.01 -5.86
CA GLN A 1203 -17.02 -11.07 -5.07
C GLN A 1203 -16.42 -10.53 -3.78
N TYR A 1204 -15.73 -9.38 -3.86
CA TYR A 1204 -15.16 -8.71 -2.69
C TYR A 1204 -16.23 -8.15 -1.77
N TYR A 1205 -17.33 -7.60 -2.33
CA TYR A 1205 -18.50 -7.17 -1.57
C TYR A 1205 -19.11 -8.29 -0.71
N GLU A 1206 -19.21 -9.51 -1.25
CA GLU A 1206 -19.67 -10.67 -0.47
C GLU A 1206 -18.60 -11.17 0.52
N TYR A 1207 -17.31 -11.08 0.18
CA TYR A 1207 -16.18 -11.51 1.00
C TYR A 1207 -16.05 -10.70 2.30
N TYR A 1208 -16.11 -9.36 2.24
CA TYR A 1208 -15.94 -8.50 3.42
C TYR A 1208 -17.15 -8.47 4.37
N HIS A 1209 -18.25 -9.14 4.03
CA HIS A 1209 -19.45 -9.30 4.88
C HIS A 1209 -20.10 -7.97 5.35
N VAL A 1210 -19.84 -6.88 4.64
CA VAL A 1210 -20.35 -5.53 4.90
C VAL A 1210 -21.86 -5.41 4.61
N LYS A 1211 -22.54 -4.50 5.33
CA LYS A 1211 -24.00 -4.37 5.37
C LYS A 1211 -24.55 -3.45 4.27
N SER A 1212 -23.71 -2.58 3.70
CA SER A 1212 -24.10 -1.63 2.64
C SER A 1212 -23.00 -1.43 1.59
N VAL A 1213 -23.36 -0.86 0.43
CA VAL A 1213 -22.40 -0.52 -0.64
C VAL A 1213 -21.47 0.62 -0.21
N MET A 1214 -21.91 1.52 0.67
CA MET A 1214 -21.04 2.57 1.21
C MET A 1214 -20.01 2.02 2.19
N GLU A 1215 -20.42 1.11 3.08
CA GLU A 1215 -19.52 0.40 4.02
C GLU A 1215 -18.48 -0.45 3.27
N TYR A 1216 -18.83 -0.98 2.10
CA TYR A 1216 -17.86 -1.61 1.20
C TYR A 1216 -16.80 -0.64 0.68
N PHE A 1217 -17.22 0.52 0.14
CA PHE A 1217 -16.26 1.48 -0.41
C PHE A 1217 -15.33 2.02 0.67
N TRP A 1218 -15.81 2.41 1.85
CA TRP A 1218 -14.93 2.84 2.95
C TRP A 1218 -13.93 1.74 3.34
N VAL A 1219 -14.41 0.52 3.61
CA VAL A 1219 -13.54 -0.62 3.98
C VAL A 1219 -12.46 -0.95 2.94
N THR A 1220 -12.73 -0.73 1.65
CA THR A 1220 -11.72 -0.97 0.61
C THR A 1220 -10.94 0.28 0.21
N HIS A 1221 -11.45 1.48 0.45
CA HIS A 1221 -10.82 2.71 -0.02
C HIS A 1221 -9.89 3.33 1.03
N GLU A 1222 -10.21 3.26 2.33
CA GLU A 1222 -9.46 4.00 3.35
C GLU A 1222 -8.03 3.48 3.65
N THR A 1223 -7.18 4.38 4.17
CA THR A 1223 -5.75 4.18 4.39
C THR A 1223 -5.39 3.24 5.55
N ASP A 1224 -6.30 3.00 6.50
CA ASP A 1224 -5.98 2.31 7.76
C ASP A 1224 -5.55 0.84 7.57
N SER A 1225 -5.94 0.19 6.47
CA SER A 1225 -5.43 -1.15 6.14
C SER A 1225 -3.98 -1.18 5.66
N PHE A 1226 -3.45 -0.11 5.06
CA PHE A 1226 -2.10 -0.10 4.48
C PHE A 1226 -1.02 -0.17 5.55
N TYR A 1227 -1.15 0.65 6.58
CA TYR A 1227 -0.21 0.69 7.69
C TYR A 1227 -0.12 -0.68 8.40
N TYR A 1228 -1.25 -1.35 8.65
CA TYR A 1228 -1.26 -2.67 9.29
C TYR A 1228 -0.39 -3.70 8.55
N TYR A 1229 -0.52 -3.79 7.23
CA TYR A 1229 0.29 -4.75 6.44
C TYR A 1229 1.76 -4.37 6.35
N LEU A 1230 2.08 -3.07 6.29
CA LEU A 1230 3.46 -2.59 6.13
C LEU A 1230 4.24 -2.60 7.45
N ALA A 1231 3.61 -2.23 8.56
CA ALA A 1231 4.23 -2.21 9.89
C ALA A 1231 4.29 -3.60 10.55
N GLN A 1232 3.20 -4.39 10.51
CA GLN A 1232 3.18 -5.70 11.18
C GLN A 1232 3.65 -6.86 10.28
N GLY A 1233 3.59 -6.71 8.96
CA GLY A 1233 3.89 -7.78 8.00
C GLY A 1233 5.33 -8.31 8.00
N LYS A 1234 6.30 -7.52 8.49
CA LYS A 1234 7.67 -7.99 8.78
C LYS A 1234 7.77 -8.62 10.17
N ARG A 1235 7.18 -7.98 11.19
CA ARG A 1235 7.26 -8.41 12.61
C ARG A 1235 6.50 -9.71 12.92
N SER A 1236 5.62 -10.20 12.02
CA SER A 1236 4.83 -11.43 12.22
C SER A 1236 5.11 -12.57 11.21
N ALA A 1237 6.37 -12.86 10.91
CA ALA A 1237 6.76 -14.06 10.16
C ALA A 1237 6.71 -15.35 11.04
N ASN A 1238 5.53 -15.66 11.61
CA ASN A 1238 5.20 -16.92 12.30
C ASN A 1238 3.72 -17.31 12.17
#